data_AF-A0A9P6FXN6-F1
#
_entry.id   AF-A0A9P6FXN6-F1
#
_cell.length_a   1.000
_cell.length_b   1.000
_cell.length_c   1.000
_cell.angle_alpha   90.00
_cell.angle_beta   90.00
_cell.angle_gamma   90.00
#
_symmetry.space_group_name_H-M   'P 1'
#
loop_
_entity.id
_entity.type
_entity.pdbx_description
1 polymer ?
#
loop_
_entity_poly.entity_id
_entity_poly.type
_entity_poly.pdbx_seq_one_letter_code
_entity_poly.pdbx_strand_id
1 'polypeptide(L)'
;MYGDCRKAGFSRYRIVQWFPINSNQGFVRNLSDEQEHCGSRLDGIENAEPYEQTLTSPSLSAINEQENAFRSYRQHIEDEETTLSDSFQERTRSQSSGQGSQNQGTTHAGFQGIGDEVNPASSNDVVETFNIVILGPTQSGKSTLIESIGNFFFPEKNIDFSFIGDGNTSCTKDIRIVEYESHLPEYELFNTDLLSNQSNEANEHGERIDVFQLLGTGSPNSFMQMIYRTSGLEVRRCTPVSPVKYRFRIIDTPGLGDTDGHDVRNVAKTLEALSKEESIHLILITLQFGTSLSKNITTALEDYRDIFSEMMDRITFVHTKCDFINLHPGCGNGLNTLNGRKVHLNGIMGREVPHFVIDSNLHETRKLCVYLRLEALYCALSSVKLNPPVSVNRIRLTKTKWMREIDAAVVRHQNDLIDRIWRGQYNIQTGSDAEAIDKSELEFVETESRLKKKVDDLSYFDTEYLELIAEARMDEVWGFFDIFRNARSSRKALEVTALPCTINVIRELSSGIVIKNVEGGLEHKYWRADIERLNYSTGNYHAKFYATRRNIHQEGVERLKREISTAHEALNKIRARSLSLKQATYRKLLKIYGALMRAEQQSLHLSLFKAAADAGVYEGGISCVERVAAFYTEYVEESG
;
A
#
# COMPACT_ATOMS: atom_id res chain seq x y z
N MET A 1 42.28 25.64 16.29
CA MET A 1 43.28 25.28 15.25
C MET A 1 43.02 23.83 14.84
N TYR A 2 43.05 23.54 13.54
CA TYR A 2 43.20 22.25 12.82
C TYR A 2 42.68 20.89 13.37
N GLY A 3 42.11 20.10 12.44
CA GLY A 3 41.74 18.68 12.58
C GLY A 3 40.22 18.48 12.70
N ASP A 4 39.41 18.19 11.66
CA ASP A 4 39.67 17.68 10.29
C ASP A 4 40.23 16.25 10.26
N CYS A 5 39.73 15.27 9.49
CA CYS A 5 38.61 15.16 8.53
C CYS A 5 38.15 13.65 8.53
N ARG A 6 37.32 13.00 7.69
CA ARG A 6 36.53 13.18 6.43
C ARG A 6 35.59 11.94 6.37
N LYS A 7 34.42 11.80 5.71
CA LYS A 7 33.62 12.49 4.65
C LYS A 7 32.21 12.80 5.26
N ALA A 8 31.07 13.03 4.60
CA ALA A 8 30.60 13.10 3.19
C ALA A 8 29.38 14.09 3.13
N GLY A 9 28.64 14.34 2.04
CA GLY A 9 28.72 13.85 0.65
C GLY A 9 27.57 14.38 -0.23
N PHE A 10 27.21 15.67 -0.15
CA PHE A 10 26.08 16.27 -0.90
C PHE A 10 26.55 17.10 -2.11
N SER A 11 25.84 16.94 -3.23
CA SER A 11 26.04 17.70 -4.48
C SER A 11 25.27 19.03 -4.47
N ARG A 12 25.85 20.05 -5.11
CA ARG A 12 25.22 21.37 -5.31
C ARG A 12 24.41 21.40 -6.59
N TYR A 13 23.32 22.16 -6.61
CA TYR A 13 22.83 22.81 -7.83
C TYR A 13 22.93 24.33 -7.72
N ARG A 14 23.20 24.98 -8.85
CA ARG A 14 23.24 26.45 -8.96
C ARG A 14 21.84 27.00 -9.15
N ILE A 15 21.50 28.06 -8.44
CA ILE A 15 20.51 29.02 -8.93
C ILE A 15 21.16 29.78 -10.08
N VAL A 16 20.52 29.81 -11.24
CA VAL A 16 20.91 30.62 -12.39
C VAL A 16 19.81 31.66 -12.59
N GLN A 17 20.12 32.91 -12.33
CA GLN A 17 19.20 34.03 -12.43
C GLN A 17 19.50 34.82 -13.71
N TRP A 18 18.48 35.06 -14.53
CA TRP A 18 18.58 35.90 -15.73
C TRP A 18 17.52 37.00 -15.67
N PHE A 19 17.93 38.22 -15.97
CA PHE A 19 17.06 39.33 -16.39
C PHE A 19 17.13 39.47 -17.92
N PRO A 20 16.15 40.16 -18.51
CA PRO A 20 16.57 41.33 -19.30
C PRO A 20 15.78 42.61 -19.03
N ILE A 21 16.29 43.70 -19.61
CA ILE A 21 15.91 45.12 -19.50
C ILE A 21 15.95 45.64 -20.96
N ASN A 22 15.06 46.50 -21.50
CA ASN A 22 14.15 47.55 -20.99
C ASN A 22 12.88 47.56 -21.89
N SER A 23 11.85 48.44 -21.84
CA SER A 23 11.39 49.55 -20.97
C SER A 23 9.98 49.98 -21.44
N ASN A 24 9.17 50.63 -20.58
CA ASN A 24 8.45 51.85 -20.98
C ASN A 24 7.99 52.68 -19.78
N GLN A 25 7.98 54.02 -19.91
CA GLN A 25 7.61 54.97 -18.85
C GLN A 25 6.19 55.51 -19.06
N GLY A 26 5.41 55.62 -17.98
CA GLY A 26 4.07 56.21 -17.97
C GLY A 26 3.87 57.07 -16.72
N PHE A 27 3.63 58.37 -16.92
CA PHE A 27 3.52 59.41 -15.90
C PHE A 27 2.68 59.04 -14.66
N VAL A 28 3.27 59.18 -13.46
CA VAL A 28 2.52 59.39 -12.22
C VAL A 28 2.18 60.88 -12.09
N ARG A 29 0.93 61.19 -11.73
CA ARG A 29 0.53 62.53 -11.24
C ARG A 29 0.31 62.48 -9.73
N ASN A 30 0.85 63.46 -9.01
CA ASN A 30 0.59 63.64 -7.60
C ASN A 30 -0.75 64.38 -7.39
N LEU A 31 -1.58 63.83 -6.52
CA LEU A 31 -2.54 64.54 -5.67
C LEU A 31 -2.40 63.86 -4.30
N SER A 32 -1.63 64.42 -3.37
CA SER A 32 -1.95 65.55 -2.49
C SER A 32 -2.90 65.16 -1.36
N ASP A 33 -2.40 65.27 -0.14
CA ASP A 33 -3.03 64.81 1.10
C ASP A 33 -4.33 65.54 1.43
N GLU A 34 -5.23 64.86 2.14
CA GLU A 34 -5.94 65.45 3.27
C GLU A 34 -6.35 64.35 4.27
N GLN A 35 -6.09 64.57 5.57
CA GLN A 35 -6.54 63.73 6.67
C GLN A 35 -7.46 64.56 7.57
N GLU A 36 -8.60 64.00 7.99
CA GLU A 36 -9.12 64.29 9.33
C GLU A 36 -10.03 63.17 9.88
N HIS A 37 -10.44 63.28 11.14
CA HIS A 37 -11.03 62.19 11.93
C HIS A 37 -12.57 62.14 11.88
N CYS A 38 -13.15 60.94 11.90
CA CYS A 38 -13.75 60.35 13.11
C CYS A 38 -14.39 58.98 12.84
N GLY A 39 -14.37 58.10 13.85
CA GLY A 39 -14.70 56.69 13.67
C GLY A 39 -16.14 56.28 14.03
N SER A 40 -16.49 55.06 13.64
CA SER A 40 -17.44 54.20 14.37
C SER A 40 -17.25 52.73 13.96
N ARG A 41 -17.73 51.80 14.80
CA ARG A 41 -17.82 50.37 14.45
C ARG A 41 -19.05 50.14 13.58
N LEU A 42 -18.97 49.25 12.59
CA LEU A 42 -19.95 48.18 12.37
C LEU A 42 -19.40 47.12 11.41
N ASP A 43 -20.16 46.03 11.26
CA ASP A 43 -19.69 44.73 10.77
C ASP A 43 -19.36 44.67 9.27
N GLY A 44 -18.52 43.69 8.90
CA GLY A 44 -17.89 43.63 7.60
C GLY A 44 -18.70 42.98 6.48
N ILE A 45 -18.39 43.43 5.27
CA ILE A 45 -18.40 42.68 4.00
C ILE A 45 -17.07 43.07 3.32
N GLU A 46 -16.20 42.11 2.99
CA GLU A 46 -15.01 42.42 2.20
C GLU A 46 -15.35 42.48 0.70
N ASN A 47 -14.71 43.42 0.00
CA ASN A 47 -15.07 43.78 -1.37
C ASN A 47 -14.65 42.70 -2.37
N ALA A 48 -15.55 42.32 -3.27
CA ALA A 48 -15.18 41.71 -4.54
C ALA A 48 -14.79 42.83 -5.53
N GLU A 49 -13.59 42.77 -6.09
CA GLU A 49 -13.14 43.72 -7.11
C GLU A 49 -13.92 43.54 -8.43
N PRO A 50 -14.26 44.64 -9.15
CA PRO A 50 -14.89 44.55 -10.47
C PRO A 50 -13.86 44.08 -11.51
N TYR A 51 -13.93 42.81 -11.90
CA TYR A 51 -13.04 42.20 -12.88
C TYR A 51 -13.41 42.61 -14.32
N GLU A 52 -13.00 43.82 -14.75
CA GLU A 52 -13.21 44.32 -16.11
C GLU A 52 -12.37 43.52 -17.14
N GLN A 53 -12.95 42.43 -17.67
CA GLN A 53 -12.42 41.76 -18.86
C GLN A 53 -12.57 42.67 -20.08
N THR A 54 -11.47 43.31 -20.46
CA THR A 54 -11.31 43.92 -21.78
C THR A 54 -11.26 42.81 -22.82
N LEU A 55 -12.39 42.54 -23.48
CA LEU A 55 -12.54 41.54 -24.54
C LEU A 55 -11.75 41.96 -25.78
N THR A 56 -10.48 41.56 -25.85
CA THR A 56 -9.73 41.50 -27.10
C THR A 56 -10.28 40.37 -27.98
N SER A 57 -10.33 40.59 -29.29
CA SER A 57 -10.64 39.53 -30.24
C SER A 57 -9.57 38.43 -30.21
N PRO A 58 -9.93 37.14 -30.34
CA PRO A 58 -8.95 36.06 -30.36
C PRO A 58 -7.98 36.25 -31.54
N SER A 59 -6.68 36.18 -31.25
CA SER A 59 -5.64 36.29 -32.28
C SER A 59 -5.63 35.06 -33.18
N LEU A 60 -5.28 35.24 -34.46
CA LEU A 60 -5.13 34.13 -35.43
C LEU A 60 -4.19 33.03 -34.93
N SER A 61 -3.24 33.35 -34.05
CA SER A 61 -2.34 32.36 -33.43
C SER A 61 -3.10 31.23 -32.74
N ALA A 62 -4.14 31.51 -31.96
CA ALA A 62 -4.87 30.47 -31.20
C ALA A 62 -5.71 29.54 -32.11
N ILE A 63 -6.10 30.02 -33.28
CA ILE A 63 -6.79 29.24 -34.32
C ILE A 63 -5.77 28.34 -35.02
N ASN A 64 -4.66 28.94 -35.48
CA ASN A 64 -3.56 28.24 -36.12
C ASN A 64 -2.90 27.21 -35.19
N GLU A 65 -2.82 27.47 -33.88
CA GLU A 65 -2.29 26.52 -32.88
C GLU A 65 -3.17 25.27 -32.78
N GLN A 66 -4.50 25.42 -32.74
CA GLN A 66 -5.40 24.27 -32.73
C GLN A 66 -5.40 23.53 -34.08
N GLU A 67 -5.39 24.24 -35.20
CA GLU A 67 -5.35 23.62 -36.53
C GLU A 67 -4.02 22.89 -36.78
N ASN A 68 -2.89 23.50 -36.43
CA ASN A 68 -1.57 22.87 -36.49
C ASN A 68 -1.46 21.69 -35.52
N ALA A 69 -2.08 21.75 -34.34
CA ALA A 69 -2.14 20.60 -33.44
C ALA A 69 -2.90 19.44 -34.09
N PHE A 70 -4.08 19.65 -34.68
CA PHE A 70 -4.81 18.59 -35.39
C PHE A 70 -4.06 18.07 -36.63
N ARG A 71 -3.50 18.95 -37.47
CA ARG A 71 -2.72 18.55 -38.66
C ARG A 71 -1.45 17.78 -38.29
N SER A 72 -0.68 18.26 -37.31
CA SER A 72 0.54 17.60 -36.80
C SER A 72 0.21 16.25 -36.15
N TYR A 73 -0.87 16.18 -35.37
CA TYR A 73 -1.31 14.94 -34.73
C TYR A 73 -1.76 13.88 -35.76
N ARG A 74 -2.50 14.30 -36.79
CA ARG A 74 -2.90 13.44 -37.90
C ARG A 74 -1.70 12.92 -38.68
N GLN A 75 -0.74 13.79 -39.03
CA GLN A 75 0.51 13.38 -39.69
C GLN A 75 1.31 12.38 -38.84
N HIS A 76 1.43 12.62 -37.52
CA HIS A 76 2.15 11.71 -36.62
C HIS A 76 1.49 10.33 -36.52
N ILE A 77 0.16 10.24 -36.62
CA ILE A 77 -0.56 8.95 -36.70
C ILE A 77 -0.30 8.28 -38.05
N GLU A 78 -0.38 9.02 -39.16
CA GLU A 78 -0.14 8.49 -40.51
C GLU A 78 1.32 8.00 -40.69
N ASP A 79 2.30 8.68 -40.06
CA ASP A 79 3.70 8.30 -40.01
C ASP A 79 3.95 7.03 -39.14
N GLU A 80 3.31 6.92 -37.97
CA GLU A 80 3.40 5.72 -37.13
C GLU A 80 2.67 4.51 -37.75
N GLU A 81 1.50 4.69 -38.37
CA GLU A 81 0.78 3.59 -39.03
C GLU A 81 1.54 3.07 -40.25
N THR A 82 2.23 3.93 -40.99
CA THR A 82 3.18 3.53 -42.03
C THR A 82 4.32 2.68 -41.44
N THR A 83 4.94 3.15 -40.36
CA THR A 83 6.04 2.46 -39.67
C THR A 83 5.60 1.09 -39.11
N LEU A 84 4.40 1.00 -38.54
CA LEU A 84 3.82 -0.25 -38.04
C LEU A 84 3.54 -1.24 -39.19
N SER A 85 2.95 -0.75 -40.29
CA SER A 85 2.67 -1.55 -41.49
C SER A 85 3.94 -2.16 -42.09
N ASP A 86 5.01 -1.36 -42.22
CA ASP A 86 6.31 -1.85 -42.70
C ASP A 86 6.91 -2.88 -41.75
N SER A 87 6.84 -2.66 -40.43
CA SER A 87 7.33 -3.63 -39.43
C SER A 87 6.55 -4.96 -39.46
N PHE A 88 5.26 -4.92 -39.79
CA PHE A 88 4.42 -6.10 -39.95
C PHE A 88 4.74 -6.87 -41.25
N GLN A 89 4.98 -6.15 -42.35
CA GLN A 89 5.50 -6.73 -43.59
C GLN A 89 6.89 -7.36 -43.40
N GLU A 90 7.77 -6.74 -42.61
CA GLU A 90 9.11 -7.29 -42.36
C GLU A 90 9.07 -8.54 -41.48
N ARG A 91 8.21 -8.59 -40.46
CA ARG A 91 7.97 -9.81 -39.65
C ARG A 91 7.42 -10.96 -40.50
N THR A 92 6.42 -10.70 -41.35
CA THR A 92 5.84 -11.74 -42.22
C THR A 92 6.82 -12.23 -43.28
N ARG A 93 7.63 -11.34 -43.90
CA ARG A 93 8.74 -11.72 -44.80
C ARG A 93 9.82 -12.54 -44.09
N SER A 94 10.12 -12.22 -42.83
CA SER A 94 11.10 -12.95 -42.01
C SER A 94 10.63 -14.36 -41.64
N GLN A 95 9.33 -14.56 -41.41
CA GLN A 95 8.78 -15.91 -41.17
C GLN A 95 8.71 -16.75 -42.45
N SER A 96 8.33 -16.16 -43.59
CA SER A 96 8.26 -16.89 -44.87
C SER A 96 9.62 -17.27 -45.46
N SER A 97 10.71 -16.60 -45.07
CA SER A 97 12.06 -16.91 -45.54
C SER A 97 12.80 -17.99 -44.71
N GLY A 98 12.22 -18.44 -43.59
CA GLY A 98 12.83 -19.42 -42.68
C GLY A 98 12.74 -20.89 -43.12
N GLN A 99 11.85 -21.25 -44.05
CA GLN A 99 11.64 -22.64 -44.50
C GLN A 99 12.24 -22.88 -45.90
N GLY A 100 13.57 -22.94 -45.98
CA GLY A 100 14.29 -22.89 -47.26
C GLY A 100 15.55 -23.76 -47.39
N SER A 101 15.69 -24.86 -46.65
CA SER A 101 16.80 -25.81 -46.89
C SER A 101 16.53 -27.25 -46.42
N GLN A 102 17.26 -28.18 -47.05
CA GLN A 102 17.34 -29.62 -46.77
C GLN A 102 16.07 -30.47 -46.99
N ASN A 103 15.88 -30.90 -48.25
CA ASN A 103 15.83 -32.34 -48.56
C ASN A 103 16.23 -32.59 -50.03
N GLN A 104 16.85 -33.74 -50.32
CA GLN A 104 17.22 -34.20 -51.66
C GLN A 104 16.85 -35.67 -51.85
N GLY A 105 16.45 -36.04 -53.08
CA GLY A 105 16.02 -37.39 -53.44
C GLY A 105 14.51 -37.62 -53.24
N THR A 106 13.79 -38.40 -54.05
CA THR A 106 14.22 -39.24 -55.20
C THR A 106 13.11 -39.26 -56.30
N THR A 107 13.30 -40.01 -57.39
CA THR A 107 12.62 -39.84 -58.69
C THR A 107 11.34 -40.68 -58.93
N HIS A 108 10.51 -40.19 -59.87
CA HIS A 108 9.36 -40.84 -60.54
C HIS A 108 8.12 -41.17 -59.64
N ALA A 109 6.87 -41.12 -60.11
CA ALA A 109 6.33 -41.00 -61.48
C ALA A 109 5.17 -39.99 -61.57
N GLY A 110 4.61 -39.77 -62.76
CA GLY A 110 3.61 -38.72 -63.01
C GLY A 110 2.16 -39.08 -62.69
N PHE A 111 1.36 -38.06 -62.38
CA PHE A 111 -0.10 -38.11 -62.34
C PHE A 111 -0.68 -36.81 -62.93
N GLN A 112 -1.81 -36.87 -63.63
CA GLN A 112 -2.45 -35.69 -64.23
C GLN A 112 -3.64 -35.20 -63.40
N GLY A 113 -3.65 -33.89 -63.13
CA GLY A 113 -4.86 -33.06 -63.12
C GLY A 113 -6.03 -33.46 -62.20
N ILE A 114 -5.94 -33.08 -60.94
CA ILE A 114 -7.08 -32.43 -60.26
C ILE A 114 -6.58 -31.06 -59.80
N GLY A 115 -7.34 -30.02 -60.10
CA GLY A 115 -7.03 -28.65 -59.69
C GLY A 115 -7.68 -28.35 -58.35
N ASP A 116 -7.11 -28.84 -57.26
CA ASP A 116 -7.56 -28.46 -55.92
C ASP A 116 -7.20 -26.98 -55.69
N GLU A 117 -8.22 -26.14 -55.46
CA GLU A 117 -8.00 -24.77 -55.01
C GLU A 117 -7.23 -24.82 -53.68
N VAL A 118 -6.02 -24.26 -53.68
CA VAL A 118 -5.23 -24.07 -52.46
C VAL A 118 -5.92 -22.98 -51.65
N ASN A 119 -6.90 -23.41 -50.86
CA ASN A 119 -7.68 -22.61 -49.94
C ASN A 119 -6.69 -21.81 -49.08
N PRO A 120 -6.60 -20.48 -49.21
CA PRO A 120 -5.56 -19.70 -48.56
C PRO A 120 -5.70 -19.88 -47.05
N ALA A 121 -4.71 -20.53 -46.44
CA ALA A 121 -4.77 -20.95 -45.05
C ALA A 121 -5.13 -19.74 -44.19
N SER A 122 -6.27 -19.84 -43.50
CA SER A 122 -6.96 -18.70 -42.88
C SER A 122 -5.96 -17.85 -42.09
N SER A 123 -5.69 -16.64 -42.58
CA SER A 123 -4.88 -15.68 -41.87
C SER A 123 -5.52 -15.47 -40.51
N ASN A 124 -4.81 -15.80 -39.44
CA ASN A 124 -5.24 -15.44 -38.10
C ASN A 124 -5.15 -13.91 -38.02
N ASP A 125 -6.26 -13.25 -38.34
CA ASP A 125 -6.39 -11.79 -38.24
C ASP A 125 -5.97 -11.38 -36.83
N VAL A 126 -4.84 -10.68 -36.75
CA VAL A 126 -4.26 -10.25 -35.47
C VAL A 126 -5.10 -9.09 -34.95
N VAL A 127 -6.10 -9.42 -34.13
CA VAL A 127 -6.99 -8.43 -33.52
C VAL A 127 -6.29 -7.82 -32.30
N GLU A 128 -5.73 -6.62 -32.47
CA GLU A 128 -5.16 -5.85 -31.36
C GLU A 128 -6.28 -5.36 -30.44
N THR A 129 -6.16 -5.64 -29.13
CA THR A 129 -7.22 -5.34 -28.15
C THR A 129 -6.86 -4.12 -27.32
N PHE A 130 -7.74 -3.12 -27.35
CA PHE A 130 -7.53 -1.81 -26.75
C PHE A 130 -8.53 -1.53 -25.62
N ASN A 131 -8.01 -1.48 -24.40
CA ASN A 131 -8.79 -1.26 -23.19
C ASN A 131 -8.91 0.24 -22.89
N ILE A 132 -10.13 0.78 -22.99
CA ILE A 132 -10.47 2.20 -22.79
C ILE A 132 -11.39 2.33 -21.57
N VAL A 133 -11.02 3.17 -20.61
CA VAL A 133 -11.85 3.51 -19.45
C VAL A 133 -12.58 4.82 -19.71
N ILE A 134 -13.90 4.89 -19.47
CA ILE A 134 -14.65 6.13 -19.58
C ILE A 134 -15.08 6.61 -18.18
N LEU A 135 -14.51 7.73 -17.77
CA LEU A 135 -14.75 8.40 -16.49
C LEU A 135 -15.53 9.71 -16.70
N GLY A 136 -16.05 10.28 -15.63
CA GLY A 136 -16.69 11.60 -15.62
C GLY A 136 -17.90 11.67 -14.70
N PRO A 137 -18.37 12.88 -14.35
CA PRO A 137 -19.48 13.06 -13.43
C PRO A 137 -20.81 12.47 -13.94
N THR A 138 -21.81 12.42 -13.06
CA THR A 138 -23.18 12.10 -13.46
C THR A 138 -23.66 13.04 -14.58
N GLN A 139 -24.46 12.51 -15.52
CA GLN A 139 -24.97 13.21 -16.71
C GLN A 139 -23.91 13.79 -17.66
N SER A 140 -22.62 13.48 -17.52
CA SER A 140 -21.53 13.93 -18.41
C SER A 140 -21.58 13.40 -19.84
N GLY A 141 -22.53 12.52 -20.18
CA GLY A 141 -22.70 11.96 -21.53
C GLY A 141 -21.91 10.69 -21.84
N LYS A 142 -21.37 9.97 -20.83
CA LYS A 142 -20.62 8.70 -21.02
C LYS A 142 -21.34 7.69 -21.90
N SER A 143 -22.56 7.30 -21.55
CA SER A 143 -23.37 6.32 -22.29
C SER A 143 -23.68 6.81 -23.71
N THR A 144 -23.91 8.11 -23.89
CA THR A 144 -24.12 8.77 -25.20
C THR A 144 -22.85 8.75 -26.06
N LEU A 145 -21.67 8.89 -25.46
CA LEU A 145 -20.37 8.74 -26.13
C LEU A 145 -20.14 7.28 -26.56
N ILE A 146 -20.50 6.31 -25.73
CA ILE A 146 -20.36 4.87 -26.06
C ILE A 146 -21.27 4.46 -27.22
N GLU A 147 -22.51 4.95 -27.27
CA GLU A 147 -23.38 4.78 -28.43
C GLU A 147 -22.90 5.57 -29.65
N SER A 148 -22.28 6.74 -29.46
CA SER A 148 -21.63 7.48 -30.56
C SER A 148 -20.45 6.70 -31.16
N ILE A 149 -19.63 6.03 -30.33
CA ILE A 149 -18.55 5.15 -30.77
C ILE A 149 -19.12 3.91 -31.50
N GLY A 150 -20.20 3.32 -30.97
CA GLY A 150 -20.88 2.20 -31.62
C GLY A 150 -21.42 2.55 -33.00
N ASN A 151 -22.06 3.72 -33.13
CA ASN A 151 -22.53 4.27 -34.40
C ASN A 151 -21.40 4.66 -35.36
N PHE A 152 -20.24 5.09 -34.83
CA PHE A 152 -19.04 5.39 -35.63
C PHE A 152 -18.44 4.11 -36.26
N PHE A 153 -18.45 2.98 -35.57
CA PHE A 153 -18.05 1.69 -36.14
C PHE A 153 -19.15 1.05 -37.01
N PHE A 154 -20.41 1.21 -36.62
CA PHE A 154 -21.57 0.54 -37.23
C PHE A 154 -22.73 1.53 -37.44
N PRO A 155 -22.73 2.35 -38.52
CA PRO A 155 -23.76 3.37 -38.75
C PRO A 155 -25.19 2.86 -38.96
N GLU A 156 -25.36 1.56 -39.19
CA GLU A 156 -26.65 0.88 -39.31
C GLU A 156 -27.18 0.33 -37.97
N LYS A 157 -26.38 0.40 -36.90
CA LYS A 157 -26.76 -0.08 -35.57
C LYS A 157 -27.85 0.83 -34.98
N ASN A 158 -29.02 0.27 -34.67
CA ASN A 158 -30.01 0.94 -33.84
C ASN A 158 -29.40 1.32 -32.48
N ILE A 159 -29.51 2.60 -32.13
CA ILE A 159 -28.97 3.18 -30.91
C ILE A 159 -29.74 2.65 -29.69
N ASP A 160 -29.02 2.19 -28.66
CA ASP A 160 -29.61 1.70 -27.42
C ASP A 160 -30.02 2.88 -26.51
N PHE A 161 -31.18 3.48 -26.82
CA PHE A 161 -31.76 4.54 -26.00
C PHE A 161 -32.15 4.09 -24.58
N SER A 162 -32.16 2.78 -24.27
CA SER A 162 -32.36 2.31 -22.88
C SER A 162 -31.11 2.47 -22.02
N PHE A 163 -29.93 2.59 -22.65
CA PHE A 163 -28.66 2.86 -22.00
C PHE A 163 -28.37 4.36 -21.84
N ILE A 164 -29.02 5.22 -22.61
CA ILE A 164 -28.83 6.68 -22.56
C ILE A 164 -29.77 7.29 -21.53
N GLY A 165 -29.21 7.93 -20.51
CA GLY A 165 -29.99 8.56 -19.44
C GLY A 165 -30.82 9.76 -19.89
N ASP A 166 -31.98 9.91 -19.26
CA ASP A 166 -33.00 10.93 -19.51
C ASP A 166 -32.58 12.38 -19.14
N GLY A 167 -31.37 12.55 -18.61
CA GLY A 167 -30.87 13.83 -18.11
C GLY A 167 -31.29 14.15 -16.68
N ASN A 168 -32.12 13.32 -16.02
CA ASN A 168 -32.51 13.49 -14.62
C ASN A 168 -31.89 12.40 -13.73
N THR A 169 -31.73 11.18 -14.25
CA THR A 169 -31.33 9.99 -13.49
C THR A 169 -29.91 9.49 -13.83
N SER A 170 -29.25 8.90 -12.84
CA SER A 170 -27.95 8.23 -13.00
C SER A 170 -28.17 6.78 -13.46
N CYS A 171 -27.94 6.51 -14.75
CA CYS A 171 -28.23 5.22 -15.39
C CYS A 171 -27.10 4.20 -15.23
N THR A 172 -25.84 4.61 -15.37
CA THR A 172 -24.68 3.75 -15.09
C THR A 172 -24.47 3.67 -13.57
N LYS A 173 -25.10 2.69 -12.92
CA LYS A 173 -24.93 2.38 -11.48
C LYS A 173 -23.91 1.25 -11.22
N ASP A 174 -23.69 0.44 -12.24
CA ASP A 174 -22.77 -0.68 -12.28
C ASP A 174 -21.94 -0.59 -13.56
N ILE A 175 -20.79 -1.26 -13.58
CA ILE A 175 -19.83 -1.14 -14.67
C ILE A 175 -20.27 -2.01 -15.84
N ARG A 176 -20.37 -1.39 -17.03
CA ARG A 176 -20.69 -2.07 -18.28
C ARG A 176 -19.44 -2.10 -19.14
N ILE A 177 -19.07 -3.30 -19.61
CA ILE A 177 -18.06 -3.45 -20.66
C ILE A 177 -18.80 -3.58 -21.99
N VAL A 178 -18.37 -2.83 -23.00
CA VAL A 178 -18.89 -2.85 -24.37
C VAL A 178 -17.71 -3.05 -25.31
N GLU A 179 -17.84 -3.99 -26.26
CA GLU A 179 -16.75 -4.36 -27.16
C GLU A 179 -17.15 -4.08 -28.61
N TYR A 180 -16.26 -3.40 -29.34
CA TYR A 180 -16.40 -3.12 -30.77
C TYR A 180 -15.17 -3.65 -31.51
N GLU A 181 -15.38 -4.65 -32.36
CA GLU A 181 -14.33 -5.25 -33.20
C GLU A 181 -14.48 -4.79 -34.65
N SER A 182 -13.54 -3.97 -35.14
CA SER A 182 -13.57 -3.38 -36.47
C SER A 182 -12.18 -2.85 -36.85
N HIS A 183 -11.95 -2.65 -38.15
CA HIS A 183 -10.94 -1.68 -38.60
C HIS A 183 -11.36 -0.27 -38.13
N LEU A 184 -10.42 0.65 -37.91
CA LEU A 184 -10.76 2.03 -37.57
C LEU A 184 -11.27 2.76 -38.83
N PRO A 185 -12.54 3.19 -38.89
CA PRO A 185 -13.09 3.79 -40.10
C PRO A 185 -12.77 5.28 -40.20
N GLU A 186 -12.31 5.70 -41.38
CA GLU A 186 -12.23 7.11 -41.75
C GLU A 186 -13.52 7.59 -42.41
N TYR A 187 -13.74 8.90 -42.38
CA TYR A 187 -14.91 9.55 -42.96
C TYR A 187 -14.50 10.79 -43.75
N GLU A 188 -15.25 11.12 -44.79
CA GLU A 188 -15.07 12.32 -45.63
C GLU A 188 -16.40 13.06 -45.84
N LEU A 189 -16.33 14.39 -45.94
CA LEU A 189 -17.46 15.26 -46.25
C LEU A 189 -17.39 15.72 -47.71
N PHE A 190 -18.46 15.49 -48.47
CA PHE A 190 -18.58 15.86 -49.88
C PHE A 190 -19.67 16.91 -50.12
N ASN A 191 -19.41 17.83 -51.05
CA ASN A 191 -20.34 18.82 -51.59
C ASN A 191 -21.00 18.28 -52.87
N THR A 192 -22.24 17.82 -52.77
CA THR A 192 -22.94 17.12 -53.87
C THR A 192 -23.78 18.04 -54.77
N ASP A 193 -24.09 19.28 -54.40
CA ASP A 193 -24.85 20.17 -55.29
C ASP A 193 -24.04 20.59 -56.54
N LEU A 194 -22.70 20.53 -56.48
CA LEU A 194 -21.83 20.80 -57.63
C LEU A 194 -21.96 19.76 -58.75
N LEU A 195 -22.52 18.57 -58.47
CA LEU A 195 -22.82 17.54 -59.46
C LEU A 195 -23.79 18.02 -60.54
N SER A 196 -24.73 18.91 -60.19
CA SER A 196 -25.86 19.27 -61.06
C SER A 196 -25.48 20.05 -62.32
N ASN A 197 -24.28 20.63 -62.37
CA ASN A 197 -23.91 21.67 -63.34
C ASN A 197 -22.77 21.29 -64.29
N GLN A 198 -22.16 20.10 -64.16
CA GLN A 198 -21.07 19.65 -65.04
C GLN A 198 -21.22 18.16 -65.37
N SER A 199 -21.62 17.83 -66.60
CA SER A 199 -21.84 16.46 -67.09
C SER A 199 -20.55 15.71 -67.46
N ASN A 200 -19.53 15.81 -66.60
CA ASN A 200 -18.27 15.07 -66.74
C ASN A 200 -18.28 13.90 -65.75
N GLU A 201 -18.11 12.68 -66.24
CA GLU A 201 -18.13 11.42 -65.45
C GLU A 201 -17.12 11.44 -64.29
N ALA A 202 -16.00 12.15 -64.45
CA ALA A 202 -14.99 12.34 -63.39
C ALA A 202 -15.51 13.06 -62.12
N ASN A 203 -16.68 13.73 -62.18
CA ASN A 203 -17.25 14.47 -61.05
C ASN A 203 -18.25 13.66 -60.22
N GLU A 204 -18.62 12.42 -60.59
CA GLU A 204 -19.76 11.66 -60.01
C GLU A 204 -19.83 11.58 -58.47
N HIS A 205 -18.73 11.79 -57.77
CA HIS A 205 -18.64 11.72 -56.31
C HIS A 205 -18.75 13.10 -55.61
N GLY A 206 -18.72 14.21 -56.34
CA GLY A 206 -18.76 15.56 -55.79
C GLY A 206 -17.42 16.03 -55.20
N GLU A 207 -17.36 17.28 -54.74
CA GLU A 207 -16.13 17.89 -54.23
C GLU A 207 -15.90 17.54 -52.75
N ARG A 208 -14.75 16.94 -52.41
CA ARG A 208 -14.34 16.72 -51.01
C ARG A 208 -14.03 18.07 -50.35
N ILE A 209 -14.60 18.32 -49.17
CA ILE A 209 -14.46 19.59 -48.45
C ILE A 209 -13.34 19.48 -47.41
N ASP A 210 -12.37 20.40 -47.44
CA ASP A 210 -11.45 20.63 -46.30
C ASP A 210 -12.20 21.38 -45.19
N VAL A 211 -12.64 20.64 -44.19
CA VAL A 211 -13.35 21.17 -43.02
C VAL A 211 -12.41 21.94 -42.07
N PHE A 212 -11.10 21.67 -42.09
CA PHE A 212 -10.13 22.47 -41.33
C PHE A 212 -9.95 23.85 -41.96
N GLN A 213 -9.83 23.93 -43.30
CA GLN A 213 -9.84 25.21 -44.02
C GLN A 213 -11.11 26.04 -43.71
N LEU A 214 -12.28 25.39 -43.67
CA LEU A 214 -13.55 26.02 -43.32
C LEU A 214 -13.57 26.58 -41.88
N LEU A 215 -13.00 25.86 -40.91
CA LEU A 215 -12.93 26.26 -39.50
C LEU A 215 -11.87 27.33 -39.22
N GLY A 216 -10.71 27.25 -39.88
CA GLY A 216 -9.57 28.14 -39.62
C GLY A 216 -9.59 29.44 -40.42
N THR A 217 -10.10 29.40 -41.66
CA THR A 217 -10.06 30.53 -42.60
C THR A 217 -11.42 30.96 -43.17
N GLY A 218 -12.48 30.21 -42.87
CA GLY A 218 -13.83 30.53 -43.33
C GLY A 218 -14.39 31.81 -42.69
N SER A 219 -15.29 32.49 -43.42
CA SER A 219 -16.12 33.53 -42.79
C SER A 219 -17.18 32.87 -41.90
N PRO A 220 -17.60 33.51 -40.79
CA PRO A 220 -18.66 32.98 -39.92
C PRO A 220 -19.95 32.66 -40.69
N ASN A 221 -20.28 33.49 -41.70
CA ASN A 221 -21.44 33.29 -42.55
C ASN A 221 -21.30 32.03 -43.43
N SER A 222 -20.12 31.74 -43.97
CA SER A 222 -19.86 30.52 -44.76
C SER A 222 -19.98 29.26 -43.90
N PHE A 223 -19.34 29.26 -42.73
CA PHE A 223 -19.43 28.16 -41.77
C PHE A 223 -20.88 27.91 -41.31
N MET A 224 -21.62 28.97 -40.97
CA MET A 224 -23.02 28.87 -40.56
C MET A 224 -23.93 28.39 -41.71
N GLN A 225 -23.71 28.88 -42.93
CA GLN A 225 -24.41 28.36 -44.11
C GLN A 225 -24.16 26.85 -44.27
N MET A 226 -22.91 26.38 -44.13
CA MET A 226 -22.58 24.95 -44.18
C MET A 226 -23.14 24.11 -43.02
N ILE A 227 -23.20 24.64 -41.79
CA ILE A 227 -23.83 23.92 -40.66
C ILE A 227 -25.33 23.74 -40.90
N TYR A 228 -26.04 24.78 -41.35
CA TYR A 228 -27.49 24.74 -41.55
C TYR A 228 -27.91 24.16 -42.91
N ARG A 229 -26.95 23.73 -43.75
CA ARG A 229 -27.19 23.14 -45.07
C ARG A 229 -27.74 21.72 -44.94
N THR A 230 -29.03 21.56 -45.24
CA THR A 230 -29.78 20.30 -45.17
C THR A 230 -29.65 19.42 -46.41
N SER A 231 -29.31 19.99 -47.56
CA SER A 231 -29.12 19.31 -48.86
C SER A 231 -27.75 19.65 -49.46
N GLY A 232 -27.23 18.79 -50.33
CA GLY A 232 -25.96 19.06 -51.02
C GLY A 232 -24.70 18.76 -50.21
N LEU A 233 -24.85 18.09 -49.06
CA LEU A 233 -23.75 17.57 -48.26
C LEU A 233 -23.94 16.08 -48.01
N GLU A 234 -22.86 15.31 -48.15
CA GLU A 234 -22.84 13.87 -47.90
C GLU A 234 -21.64 13.51 -47.01
N VAL A 235 -21.84 12.64 -46.03
CA VAL A 235 -20.76 12.07 -45.22
C VAL A 235 -20.58 10.63 -45.67
N ARG A 236 -19.41 10.29 -46.18
CA ARG A 236 -19.09 8.92 -46.64
C ARG A 236 -18.08 8.28 -45.70
N ARG A 237 -18.20 6.97 -45.52
CA ARG A 237 -17.19 6.13 -44.87
C ARG A 237 -16.15 5.74 -45.91
N CYS A 238 -14.88 6.00 -45.63
CA CYS A 238 -13.78 5.62 -46.50
C CYS A 238 -13.33 4.18 -46.22
N THR A 239 -12.60 3.60 -47.17
CA THR A 239 -11.81 2.38 -46.92
C THR A 239 -10.76 2.69 -45.85
N PRO A 240 -10.64 1.90 -44.77
CA PRO A 240 -9.60 2.11 -43.75
C PRO A 240 -8.20 2.05 -44.37
N VAL A 241 -7.32 3.00 -44.00
CA VAL A 241 -5.90 2.95 -44.39
C VAL A 241 -5.18 1.73 -43.80
N SER A 242 -5.48 1.37 -42.55
CA SER A 242 -4.91 0.19 -41.90
C SER A 242 -5.77 -1.07 -42.10
N PRO A 243 -5.19 -2.19 -42.60
CA PRO A 243 -5.88 -3.48 -42.69
C PRO A 243 -5.96 -4.21 -41.34
N VAL A 244 -5.39 -3.67 -40.26
CA VAL A 244 -5.47 -4.27 -38.92
C VAL A 244 -6.89 -4.14 -38.36
N LYS A 245 -7.37 -5.18 -37.68
CA LYS A 245 -8.61 -5.16 -36.91
C LYS A 245 -8.30 -4.83 -35.46
N TYR A 246 -9.12 -3.97 -34.86
CA TYR A 246 -8.97 -3.53 -33.49
C TYR A 246 -10.20 -3.93 -32.68
N ARG A 247 -10.02 -4.48 -31.48
CA ARG A 247 -11.08 -4.73 -30.50
C ARG A 247 -11.04 -3.66 -29.43
N PHE A 248 -11.87 -2.64 -29.57
CA PHE A 248 -12.01 -1.58 -28.58
C PHE A 248 -12.93 -2.08 -27.46
N ARG A 249 -12.33 -2.35 -26.29
CA ARG A 249 -12.98 -2.82 -25.08
C ARG A 249 -13.18 -1.64 -24.14
N ILE A 250 -14.41 -1.14 -24.12
CA ILE A 250 -14.80 0.13 -23.48
C ILE A 250 -15.47 -0.17 -22.14
N ILE A 251 -14.93 0.41 -21.07
CA ILE A 251 -15.36 0.22 -19.69
C ILE A 251 -16.10 1.47 -19.23
N ASP A 252 -17.44 1.42 -19.22
CA ASP A 252 -18.30 2.49 -18.68
C ASP A 252 -18.31 2.41 -17.15
N THR A 253 -17.99 3.53 -16.50
CA THR A 253 -17.96 3.61 -15.03
C THR A 253 -19.17 4.38 -14.49
N PRO A 254 -19.54 4.19 -13.22
CA PRO A 254 -20.57 5.00 -12.60
C PRO A 254 -20.31 6.52 -12.65
N GLY A 255 -21.36 7.30 -12.40
CA GLY A 255 -21.24 8.74 -12.20
C GLY A 255 -20.35 9.11 -11.00
N LEU A 256 -19.58 10.17 -11.17
CA LEU A 256 -18.81 10.82 -10.10
C LEU A 256 -19.59 12.04 -9.57
N GLY A 257 -19.54 12.26 -8.27
CA GLY A 257 -20.32 13.30 -7.60
C GLY A 257 -21.83 13.02 -7.58
N ASP A 258 -22.26 11.77 -7.70
CA ASP A 258 -23.62 11.39 -7.27
C ASP A 258 -23.76 11.72 -5.77
N THR A 259 -24.85 12.39 -5.40
CA THR A 259 -24.98 13.23 -4.19
C THR A 259 -24.84 12.52 -2.86
N ASP A 260 -24.78 11.19 -2.87
CA ASP A 260 -24.98 10.34 -1.70
C ASP A 260 -23.64 9.87 -1.08
N GLY A 261 -22.52 10.43 -1.53
CA GLY A 261 -21.18 10.20 -0.99
C GLY A 261 -20.53 8.88 -1.39
N HIS A 262 -21.07 8.20 -2.41
CA HIS A 262 -20.63 6.88 -2.85
C HIS A 262 -19.38 6.88 -3.77
N ASP A 263 -18.74 8.03 -3.99
CA ASP A 263 -17.60 8.16 -4.91
C ASP A 263 -16.45 7.17 -4.60
N VAL A 264 -16.10 6.99 -3.32
CA VAL A 264 -15.06 6.02 -2.91
C VAL A 264 -15.42 4.59 -3.34
N ARG A 265 -16.70 4.24 -3.25
CA ARG A 265 -17.23 2.93 -3.63
C ARG A 265 -17.34 2.76 -5.15
N ASN A 266 -17.67 3.83 -5.88
CA ASN A 266 -17.68 3.85 -7.34
C ASN A 266 -16.25 3.74 -7.90
N VAL A 267 -15.27 4.40 -7.27
CA VAL A 267 -13.85 4.23 -7.57
C VAL A 267 -13.38 2.82 -7.24
N ALA A 268 -13.76 2.24 -6.10
CA ALA A 268 -13.43 0.86 -5.75
C ALA A 268 -14.01 -0.18 -6.73
N LYS A 269 -15.29 -0.06 -7.10
CA LYS A 269 -15.90 -0.85 -8.20
C LYS A 269 -15.09 -0.71 -9.48
N THR A 270 -14.71 0.52 -9.85
CA THR A 270 -13.93 0.82 -11.06
C THR A 270 -12.60 0.10 -11.02
N LEU A 271 -11.86 0.24 -9.93
CA LEU A 271 -10.58 -0.44 -9.68
C LEU A 271 -10.69 -1.97 -9.69
N GLU A 272 -11.82 -2.53 -9.24
CA GLU A 272 -12.11 -3.97 -9.39
C GLU A 272 -12.37 -4.39 -10.85
N ALA A 273 -13.06 -3.57 -11.66
CA ALA A 273 -13.23 -3.90 -13.07
C ALA A 273 -11.89 -3.84 -13.79
N LEU A 274 -11.09 -2.81 -13.51
CA LEU A 274 -9.75 -2.65 -14.05
C LEU A 274 -8.81 -3.79 -13.61
N SER A 275 -8.90 -4.29 -12.37
CA SER A 275 -8.04 -5.40 -11.89
C SER A 275 -8.26 -6.75 -12.59
N LYS A 276 -9.27 -6.86 -13.45
CA LYS A 276 -9.56 -8.03 -14.29
C LYS A 276 -8.96 -7.92 -15.69
N GLU A 277 -8.43 -6.74 -16.03
CA GLU A 277 -7.83 -6.42 -17.32
C GLU A 277 -6.29 -6.47 -17.23
N GLU A 278 -5.61 -6.96 -18.27
CA GLU A 278 -4.14 -7.05 -18.25
C GLU A 278 -3.46 -5.67 -18.29
N SER A 279 -4.07 -4.75 -19.04
CA SER A 279 -3.56 -3.40 -19.28
C SER A 279 -4.67 -2.37 -19.55
N ILE A 280 -4.31 -1.09 -19.42
CA ILE A 280 -5.13 0.07 -19.78
C ILE A 280 -4.36 0.89 -20.83
N HIS A 281 -5.06 1.30 -21.89
CA HIS A 281 -4.46 2.02 -23.01
C HIS A 281 -4.95 3.49 -23.09
N LEU A 282 -6.18 3.78 -22.69
CA LEU A 282 -6.71 5.15 -22.65
C LEU A 282 -7.74 5.34 -21.53
N ILE A 283 -7.77 6.55 -20.96
CA ILE A 283 -8.76 7.00 -19.97
C ILE A 283 -9.42 8.27 -20.50
N LEU A 284 -10.66 8.14 -20.96
CA LEU A 284 -11.48 9.25 -21.45
C LEU A 284 -12.27 9.87 -20.29
N ILE A 285 -11.91 11.09 -19.88
CA ILE A 285 -12.66 11.86 -18.89
C ILE A 285 -13.68 12.76 -19.61
N THR A 286 -14.94 12.35 -19.57
CA THR A 286 -16.06 13.11 -20.15
C THR A 286 -16.46 14.29 -19.27
N LEU A 287 -16.65 15.46 -19.88
CA LEU A 287 -17.08 16.70 -19.22
C LEU A 287 -18.12 17.40 -20.10
N GLN A 288 -19.27 17.76 -19.54
CA GLN A 288 -20.28 18.52 -20.29
C GLN A 288 -19.76 19.92 -20.64
N PHE A 289 -19.85 20.31 -21.91
CA PHE A 289 -19.56 21.65 -22.39
C PHE A 289 -20.54 22.69 -21.83
N GLY A 290 -20.09 23.94 -21.67
CA GLY A 290 -20.88 25.04 -21.13
C GLY A 290 -21.11 25.01 -19.61
N THR A 291 -20.94 23.87 -18.91
CA THR A 291 -20.97 23.85 -17.44
C THR A 291 -19.65 24.33 -16.84
N SER A 292 -19.73 25.08 -15.75
CA SER A 292 -18.57 25.39 -14.92
C SER A 292 -18.03 24.11 -14.26
N LEU A 293 -16.72 24.07 -14.04
CA LEU A 293 -16.11 23.03 -13.21
C LEU A 293 -16.43 23.33 -11.75
N SER A 294 -17.29 22.52 -11.14
CA SER A 294 -17.60 22.65 -9.72
C SER A 294 -16.41 22.23 -8.87
N LYS A 295 -16.29 22.76 -7.65
CA LYS A 295 -15.20 22.41 -6.73
C LYS A 295 -15.08 20.90 -6.50
N ASN A 296 -16.20 20.18 -6.47
CA ASN A 296 -16.24 18.73 -6.31
C ASN A 296 -15.62 18.02 -7.52
N ILE A 297 -15.91 18.48 -8.75
CA ILE A 297 -15.29 17.93 -9.97
C ILE A 297 -13.79 18.25 -9.99
N THR A 298 -13.38 19.48 -9.64
CA THR A 298 -11.96 19.83 -9.51
C THR A 298 -11.24 18.92 -8.51
N THR A 299 -11.80 18.73 -7.32
CA THR A 299 -11.20 17.86 -6.28
C THR A 299 -11.15 16.40 -6.72
N ALA A 300 -12.17 15.89 -7.42
CA ALA A 300 -12.15 14.53 -7.97
C ALA A 300 -11.08 14.35 -9.07
N LEU A 301 -10.81 15.38 -9.87
CA LEU A 301 -9.71 15.38 -10.85
C LEU A 301 -8.33 15.48 -10.18
N GLU A 302 -8.21 16.21 -9.07
CA GLU A 302 -7.00 16.24 -8.24
C GLU A 302 -6.72 14.89 -7.58
N ASP A 303 -7.73 14.27 -6.96
CA ASP A 303 -7.63 12.91 -6.40
C ASP A 303 -7.31 11.88 -7.51
N TYR A 304 -7.86 12.02 -8.72
CA TYR A 304 -7.50 11.16 -9.85
C TYR A 304 -6.06 11.34 -10.34
N ARG A 305 -5.54 12.58 -10.42
CA ARG A 305 -4.12 12.82 -10.72
C ARG A 305 -3.21 12.15 -9.69
N ASP A 306 -3.56 12.26 -8.41
CA ASP A 306 -2.78 11.65 -7.33
C ASP A 306 -2.88 10.11 -7.39
N ILE A 307 -4.09 9.54 -7.40
CA ILE A 307 -4.35 8.08 -7.43
C ILE A 307 -3.73 7.43 -8.68
N PHE A 308 -3.92 8.02 -9.86
CA PHE A 308 -3.56 7.45 -11.16
C PHE A 308 -2.30 8.09 -11.77
N SER A 309 -1.36 8.53 -10.93
CA SER A 309 -0.12 9.19 -11.36
C SER A 309 0.65 8.42 -12.45
N GLU A 310 0.74 7.09 -12.34
CA GLU A 310 1.37 6.19 -13.33
C GLU A 310 0.61 6.07 -14.66
N MET A 311 -0.67 6.51 -14.72
CA MET A 311 -1.51 6.51 -15.92
C MET A 311 -1.82 7.92 -16.45
N MET A 312 -1.20 8.97 -15.91
CA MET A 312 -1.47 10.36 -16.31
C MET A 312 -1.35 10.61 -17.81
N ASP A 313 -0.37 9.95 -18.46
CA ASP A 313 -0.14 10.04 -19.90
C ASP A 313 -1.23 9.37 -20.74
N ARG A 314 -2.04 8.48 -20.15
CA ARG A 314 -3.19 7.81 -20.78
C ARG A 314 -4.50 8.60 -20.63
N ILE A 315 -4.51 9.70 -19.86
CA ILE A 315 -5.71 10.50 -19.66
C ILE A 315 -5.93 11.43 -20.85
N THR A 316 -7.19 11.60 -21.24
CA THR A 316 -7.68 12.48 -22.31
C THR A 316 -9.05 13.02 -21.94
N PHE A 317 -9.31 14.31 -22.19
CA PHE A 317 -10.61 14.93 -21.90
C PHE A 317 -11.53 14.92 -23.13
N VAL A 318 -12.81 14.66 -22.92
CA VAL A 318 -13.86 14.73 -23.95
C VAL A 318 -14.94 15.72 -23.52
N HIS A 319 -15.04 16.84 -24.23
CA HIS A 319 -16.06 17.86 -24.00
C HIS A 319 -17.34 17.46 -24.75
N THR A 320 -18.36 17.02 -24.00
CA THR A 320 -19.64 16.48 -24.52
C THR A 320 -20.72 17.55 -24.60
N LYS A 321 -21.83 17.29 -25.32
CA LYS A 321 -22.97 18.22 -25.50
C LYS A 321 -22.55 19.60 -26.03
N CYS A 322 -21.54 19.67 -26.87
CA CYS A 322 -21.08 20.90 -27.51
C CYS A 322 -21.70 21.04 -28.91
N ASP A 323 -22.51 22.09 -29.13
CA ASP A 323 -22.95 22.46 -30.48
C ASP A 323 -21.81 23.18 -31.21
N PHE A 324 -21.34 22.57 -32.31
CA PHE A 324 -20.19 23.01 -33.09
C PHE A 324 -20.27 24.47 -33.58
N ILE A 325 -21.48 25.06 -33.67
CA ILE A 325 -21.67 26.50 -33.93
C ILE A 325 -20.83 27.36 -32.96
N ASN A 326 -20.82 27.00 -31.67
CA ASN A 326 -20.18 27.79 -30.62
C ASN A 326 -18.65 27.67 -30.61
N LEU A 327 -18.07 26.74 -31.38
CA LEU A 327 -16.62 26.58 -31.51
C LEU A 327 -16.02 27.44 -32.62
N HIS A 328 -16.83 27.96 -33.54
CA HIS A 328 -16.33 28.80 -34.62
C HIS A 328 -15.94 30.20 -34.09
N PRO A 329 -14.71 30.70 -34.34
CA PRO A 329 -14.16 31.89 -33.66
C PRO A 329 -15.02 33.15 -33.75
N GLY A 330 -15.76 33.33 -34.85
CA GLY A 330 -16.64 34.48 -35.07
C GLY A 330 -18.14 34.20 -34.86
N CYS A 331 -18.52 33.07 -34.26
CA CYS A 331 -19.92 32.71 -33.98
C CYS A 331 -20.30 32.81 -32.50
N GLY A 332 -19.32 32.80 -31.58
CA GLY A 332 -19.58 33.00 -30.15
C GLY A 332 -18.34 32.76 -29.28
N ASN A 333 -18.50 32.98 -27.97
CA ASN A 333 -17.41 32.85 -27.00
C ASN A 333 -17.01 31.39 -26.68
N GLY A 334 -17.67 30.38 -27.27
CA GLY A 334 -17.50 28.98 -26.87
C GLY A 334 -16.07 28.45 -27.08
N LEU A 335 -15.35 28.90 -28.10
CA LEU A 335 -13.92 28.58 -28.27
C LEU A 335 -13.05 29.18 -27.15
N ASN A 336 -13.35 30.41 -26.71
CA ASN A 336 -12.65 31.06 -25.60
C ASN A 336 -12.97 30.34 -24.27
N THR A 337 -14.24 29.96 -24.05
CA THR A 337 -14.66 29.13 -22.91
C THR A 337 -13.97 27.77 -22.92
N LEU A 338 -13.85 27.12 -24.08
CA LEU A 338 -13.12 25.86 -24.24
C LEU A 338 -11.64 26.04 -23.86
N ASN A 339 -10.96 27.02 -24.44
CA ASN A 339 -9.53 27.23 -24.21
C ASN A 339 -9.22 27.63 -22.76
N GLY A 340 -10.03 28.49 -22.13
CA GLY A 340 -9.94 28.76 -20.69
C GLY A 340 -10.13 27.50 -19.84
N ARG A 341 -11.03 26.60 -20.24
CA ARG A 341 -11.22 25.30 -19.58
C ARG A 341 -10.06 24.34 -19.83
N LYS A 342 -9.46 24.30 -21.03
CA LYS A 342 -8.23 23.54 -21.31
C LYS A 342 -7.10 23.98 -20.37
N VAL A 343 -6.86 25.29 -20.25
CA VAL A 343 -5.83 25.86 -19.36
C VAL A 343 -6.07 25.47 -17.90
N HIS A 344 -7.31 25.58 -17.42
CA HIS A 344 -7.66 25.19 -16.05
C HIS A 344 -7.48 23.67 -15.80
N LEU A 345 -7.93 22.83 -16.73
CA LEU A 345 -7.78 21.37 -16.64
C LEU A 345 -6.30 20.94 -16.70
N ASN A 346 -5.51 21.49 -17.62
CA ASN A 346 -4.07 21.25 -17.68
C ASN A 346 -3.36 21.73 -16.39
N GLY A 347 -3.83 22.82 -15.79
CA GLY A 347 -3.38 23.31 -14.47
C GLY A 347 -3.67 22.32 -13.33
N ILE A 348 -4.86 21.70 -13.30
CA ILE A 348 -5.19 20.62 -12.34
C ILE A 348 -4.27 19.42 -12.57
N MET A 349 -4.08 19.01 -13.83
CA MET A 349 -3.34 17.80 -14.19
C MET A 349 -1.81 17.97 -14.12
N GLY A 350 -1.30 19.20 -14.00
CA GLY A 350 0.13 19.51 -13.93
C GLY A 350 0.89 19.30 -15.26
N ARG A 351 0.18 19.01 -16.35
CA ARG A 351 0.71 18.75 -17.69
C ARG A 351 -0.32 19.12 -18.77
N GLU A 352 0.11 19.23 -20.01
CA GLU A 352 -0.82 19.29 -21.14
C GLU A 352 -1.47 17.92 -21.39
N VAL A 353 -2.78 17.91 -21.59
CA VAL A 353 -3.60 16.70 -21.79
C VAL A 353 -4.41 16.87 -23.08
N PRO A 354 -4.59 15.82 -23.91
CA PRO A 354 -5.43 15.93 -25.11
C PRO A 354 -6.89 16.28 -24.76
N HIS A 355 -7.51 17.14 -25.58
CA HIS A 355 -8.90 17.59 -25.44
C HIS A 355 -9.66 17.43 -26.76
N PHE A 356 -10.59 16.48 -26.80
CA PHE A 356 -11.54 16.32 -27.91
C PHE A 356 -12.88 16.97 -27.60
N VAL A 357 -13.62 17.39 -28.63
CA VAL A 357 -14.96 17.98 -28.49
C VAL A 357 -15.92 17.18 -29.36
N ILE A 358 -16.94 16.60 -28.73
CA ILE A 358 -17.80 15.60 -29.36
C ILE A 358 -19.26 15.96 -29.08
N ASP A 359 -19.97 16.44 -30.11
CA ASP A 359 -21.41 16.64 -30.00
C ASP A 359 -22.10 15.31 -29.66
N SER A 360 -22.95 15.36 -28.65
CA SER A 360 -23.69 14.21 -28.12
C SER A 360 -25.13 14.14 -28.65
N ASN A 361 -25.52 15.04 -29.56
CA ASN A 361 -26.80 14.99 -30.26
C ASN A 361 -26.84 13.80 -31.24
N LEU A 362 -27.20 12.61 -30.77
CA LEU A 362 -27.31 11.42 -31.62
C LEU A 362 -28.38 11.54 -32.72
N HIS A 363 -29.35 12.46 -32.58
CA HIS A 363 -30.35 12.77 -33.60
C HIS A 363 -29.88 13.81 -34.63
N GLU A 364 -28.61 14.23 -34.59
CA GLU A 364 -28.09 15.28 -35.46
C GLU A 364 -28.16 14.91 -36.95
N THR A 365 -28.87 15.70 -37.73
CA THR A 365 -29.02 15.54 -39.19
C THR A 365 -28.10 16.45 -39.99
N ARG A 366 -27.56 17.52 -39.38
CA ARG A 366 -26.63 18.47 -40.02
C ARG A 366 -25.33 17.73 -40.39
N LYS A 367 -25.10 17.52 -41.68
CA LYS A 367 -24.05 16.63 -42.20
C LYS A 367 -22.63 17.05 -41.77
N LEU A 368 -22.36 18.36 -41.71
CA LEU A 368 -21.09 18.88 -41.16
C LEU A 368 -20.91 18.54 -39.67
N CYS A 369 -21.96 18.65 -38.85
CA CYS A 369 -21.90 18.29 -37.42
C CYS A 369 -21.72 16.78 -37.22
N VAL A 370 -22.36 15.95 -38.06
CA VAL A 370 -22.14 14.50 -38.09
C VAL A 370 -20.70 14.16 -38.45
N TYR A 371 -20.14 14.77 -39.50
CA TYR A 371 -18.73 14.61 -39.88
C TYR A 371 -17.78 15.02 -38.74
N LEU A 372 -17.95 16.22 -38.17
CA LEU A 372 -17.09 16.73 -37.09
C LEU A 372 -17.10 15.80 -35.85
N ARG A 373 -18.24 15.20 -35.52
CA ARG A 373 -18.34 14.17 -34.48
C ARG A 373 -17.55 12.90 -34.84
N LEU A 374 -17.66 12.43 -36.09
CA LEU A 374 -16.99 11.20 -36.53
C LEU A 374 -15.47 11.39 -36.62
N GLU A 375 -14.97 12.53 -37.11
CA GLU A 375 -13.54 12.87 -37.10
C GLU A 375 -13.01 13.02 -35.66
N ALA A 376 -13.75 13.67 -34.76
CA ALA A 376 -13.34 13.77 -33.36
C ALA A 376 -13.32 12.41 -32.64
N LEU A 377 -14.20 11.47 -33.01
CA LEU A 377 -14.16 10.07 -32.56
C LEU A 377 -12.98 9.31 -33.16
N TYR A 378 -12.68 9.50 -34.45
CA TYR A 378 -11.51 8.94 -35.11
C TYR A 378 -10.22 9.34 -34.38
N CYS A 379 -10.00 10.65 -34.17
CA CYS A 379 -8.82 11.15 -33.46
C CYS A 379 -8.74 10.68 -32.00
N ALA A 380 -9.89 10.56 -31.30
CA ALA A 380 -9.92 10.06 -29.93
C ALA A 380 -9.57 8.56 -29.86
N LEU A 381 -9.97 7.75 -30.84
CA LEU A 381 -9.73 6.30 -30.88
C LEU A 381 -8.38 5.93 -31.49
N SER A 382 -7.86 6.69 -32.45
CA SER A 382 -6.48 6.55 -32.93
C SER A 382 -5.45 6.93 -31.87
N SER A 383 -5.79 7.85 -30.95
CA SER A 383 -4.94 8.22 -29.81
C SER A 383 -4.50 7.04 -28.95
N VAL A 384 -5.28 5.96 -28.94
CA VAL A 384 -4.98 4.73 -28.20
C VAL A 384 -3.73 4.03 -28.73
N LYS A 385 -3.48 4.11 -30.05
CA LYS A 385 -2.32 3.47 -30.72
C LYS A 385 -0.99 4.06 -30.22
N LEU A 386 -0.94 5.38 -30.03
CA LEU A 386 0.22 6.13 -29.55
C LEU A 386 0.51 5.91 -28.04
N ASN A 387 -0.34 5.18 -27.33
CA ASN A 387 -0.34 5.10 -25.87
C ASN A 387 0.12 3.71 -25.38
N PRO A 388 1.40 3.51 -25.01
CA PRO A 388 1.90 2.20 -24.62
C PRO A 388 1.18 1.66 -23.37
N PRO A 389 0.70 0.41 -23.37
CA PRO A 389 -0.19 -0.14 -22.34
C PRO A 389 0.39 -0.08 -20.94
N VAL A 390 -0.39 0.47 -19.99
CA VAL A 390 -0.04 0.40 -18.57
C VAL A 390 -0.62 -0.89 -18.00
N SER A 391 0.25 -1.85 -17.66
CA SER A 391 -0.18 -3.13 -17.10
C SER A 391 -0.78 -2.95 -15.69
N VAL A 392 -1.99 -3.44 -15.47
CA VAL A 392 -2.74 -3.19 -14.24
C VAL A 392 -2.07 -3.80 -13.01
N ASN A 393 -1.42 -4.95 -13.19
CA ASN A 393 -0.61 -5.63 -12.15
C ASN A 393 0.60 -4.81 -11.65
N ARG A 394 0.91 -3.67 -12.28
CA ARG A 394 1.97 -2.75 -11.83
C ARG A 394 1.43 -1.49 -11.14
N ILE A 395 0.15 -1.16 -11.34
CA ILE A 395 -0.45 0.11 -10.90
C ILE A 395 -0.37 0.23 -9.37
N ARG A 396 0.32 1.26 -8.91
CA ARG A 396 0.34 1.68 -7.50
C ARG A 396 -0.59 2.85 -7.30
N LEU A 397 -1.64 2.65 -6.51
CA LEU A 397 -2.60 3.70 -6.22
C LEU A 397 -2.05 4.58 -5.09
N THR A 398 -1.77 5.85 -5.36
CA THR A 398 -1.43 6.81 -4.28
C THR A 398 -2.64 6.99 -3.38
N LYS A 399 -2.44 7.00 -2.06
CA LYS A 399 -3.50 7.35 -1.12
C LYS A 399 -3.90 8.81 -1.30
N THR A 400 -5.20 9.10 -1.38
CA THR A 400 -5.74 10.46 -1.43
C THR A 400 -5.28 11.27 -0.21
N LYS A 401 -5.48 12.60 -0.24
CA LYS A 401 -5.17 13.44 0.92
C LYS A 401 -5.96 12.99 2.16
N TRP A 402 -7.25 12.71 2.00
CA TRP A 402 -8.12 12.34 3.11
C TRP A 402 -7.83 10.92 3.65
N MET A 403 -7.42 9.96 2.80
CA MET A 403 -6.93 8.65 3.26
C MET A 403 -5.67 8.80 4.12
N ARG A 404 -4.72 9.66 3.69
CA ARG A 404 -3.50 9.96 4.45
C ARG A 404 -3.80 10.65 5.80
N GLU A 405 -4.83 11.49 5.87
CA GLU A 405 -5.27 12.12 7.13
C GLU A 405 -5.88 11.11 8.11
N ILE A 406 -6.66 10.13 7.60
CA ILE A 406 -7.21 9.02 8.39
C ILE A 406 -6.09 8.08 8.86
N ASP A 407 -5.20 7.66 7.97
CA ASP A 407 -4.05 6.80 8.33
C ASP A 407 -3.14 7.51 9.34
N ALA A 408 -2.92 8.83 9.22
CA ALA A 408 -2.21 9.61 10.23
C ALA A 408 -2.96 9.72 11.57
N ALA A 409 -4.30 9.60 11.60
CA ALA A 409 -5.06 9.47 12.85
C ALA A 409 -4.91 8.05 13.45
N VAL A 410 -4.88 7.01 12.62
CA VAL A 410 -4.63 5.62 13.03
C VAL A 410 -3.22 5.46 13.60
N VAL A 411 -2.20 5.96 12.90
CA VAL A 411 -0.80 5.95 13.36
C VAL A 411 -0.65 6.71 14.67
N ARG A 412 -1.34 7.84 14.87
CA ARG A 412 -1.38 8.54 16.18
C ARG A 412 -2.04 7.68 17.25
N HIS A 413 -3.23 7.12 17.01
CA HIS A 413 -3.92 6.26 17.97
C HIS A 413 -3.12 5.01 18.33
N GLN A 414 -2.44 4.39 17.36
CA GLN A 414 -1.57 3.22 17.55
C GLN A 414 -0.28 3.60 18.31
N ASN A 415 0.30 4.77 18.06
CA ASN A 415 1.40 5.28 18.88
C ASN A 415 0.94 5.57 20.31
N ASP A 416 -0.20 6.23 20.52
CA ASP A 416 -0.77 6.45 21.86
C ASP A 416 -1.06 5.12 22.57
N LEU A 417 -1.49 4.09 21.85
CA LEU A 417 -1.67 2.72 22.35
C LEU A 417 -0.32 2.10 22.77
N ILE A 418 0.69 2.14 21.90
CA ILE A 418 2.06 1.67 22.18
C ILE A 418 2.63 2.39 23.40
N ASP A 419 2.51 3.71 23.47
CA ASP A 419 3.01 4.53 24.58
C ASP A 419 2.31 4.19 25.90
N ARG A 420 0.99 4.03 25.89
CA ARG A 420 0.24 3.59 27.09
C ARG A 420 0.65 2.17 27.51
N ILE A 421 0.95 1.26 26.57
CA ILE A 421 1.47 -0.08 26.90
C ILE A 421 2.85 0.02 27.55
N TRP A 422 3.80 0.78 26.97
CA TRP A 422 5.15 0.98 27.53
C TRP A 422 5.14 1.67 28.89
N ARG A 423 4.22 2.60 29.12
CA ARG A 423 4.06 3.33 30.39
C ARG A 423 3.32 2.52 31.46
N GLY A 424 2.84 1.31 31.16
CA GLY A 424 1.97 0.52 32.06
C GLY A 424 0.59 1.16 32.30
N GLN A 425 0.21 2.15 31.49
CA GLN A 425 -1.01 2.96 31.63
C GLN A 425 -2.17 2.48 30.75
N TYR A 426 -1.94 1.50 29.86
CA TYR A 426 -3.00 0.95 29.04
C TYR A 426 -3.83 -0.07 29.83
N ASN A 427 -4.90 0.42 30.46
CA ASN A 427 -5.96 -0.39 31.06
C ASN A 427 -6.74 -1.16 29.99
N ILE A 428 -6.09 -2.16 29.38
CA ILE A 428 -6.81 -3.33 28.87
C ILE A 428 -7.56 -3.92 30.07
N GLN A 429 -8.74 -4.50 29.85
CA GLN A 429 -9.44 -5.27 30.89
C GLN A 429 -8.65 -6.52 31.37
N THR A 430 -7.46 -6.77 30.81
CA THR A 430 -6.40 -7.63 31.35
C THR A 430 -5.39 -6.86 32.22
N GLY A 431 -5.84 -6.10 33.23
CA GLY A 431 -4.94 -5.57 34.28
C GLY A 431 -4.08 -6.70 34.88
N SER A 432 -4.72 -7.87 35.04
CA SER A 432 -4.16 -9.23 35.01
C SER A 432 -2.73 -9.35 34.50
N ASP A 433 -2.44 -8.94 33.26
CA ASP A 433 -1.24 -9.42 32.56
C ASP A 433 0.00 -8.62 32.94
N ALA A 434 -0.12 -7.29 33.13
CA ALA A 434 0.95 -6.45 33.64
C ALA A 434 1.16 -6.71 35.14
N GLU A 435 0.07 -6.70 35.92
CA GLU A 435 0.11 -7.02 37.35
C GLU A 435 0.64 -8.44 37.59
N ALA A 436 0.39 -9.41 36.71
CA ALA A 436 0.95 -10.76 36.82
C ALA A 436 2.40 -10.86 36.36
N ILE A 437 2.91 -9.96 35.50
CA ILE A 437 4.37 -9.87 35.25
C ILE A 437 5.04 -9.31 36.51
N ASP A 438 4.59 -8.16 37.01
CA ASP A 438 5.18 -7.49 38.18
C ASP A 438 5.08 -8.36 39.44
N LYS A 439 3.92 -8.99 39.68
CA LYS A 439 3.73 -9.97 40.76
C LYS A 439 4.56 -11.23 40.53
N SER A 440 4.72 -11.71 39.30
CA SER A 440 5.60 -12.85 39.02
C SER A 440 7.08 -12.50 39.24
N GLU A 441 7.49 -11.24 39.08
CA GLU A 441 8.86 -10.80 39.39
C GLU A 441 9.05 -10.56 40.90
N LEU A 442 8.04 -10.07 41.60
CA LEU A 442 8.04 -10.02 43.07
C LEU A 442 8.07 -11.43 43.69
N GLU A 443 7.23 -12.36 43.21
CA GLU A 443 7.25 -13.78 43.60
C GLU A 443 8.59 -14.45 43.27
N PHE A 444 9.24 -14.07 42.16
CA PHE A 444 10.59 -14.50 41.81
C PHE A 444 11.62 -14.01 42.85
N VAL A 445 11.68 -12.70 43.12
CA VAL A 445 12.64 -12.09 44.05
C VAL A 445 12.45 -12.59 45.48
N GLU A 446 11.21 -12.78 45.93
CA GLU A 446 10.92 -13.41 47.22
C GLU A 446 11.40 -14.87 47.25
N THR A 447 11.13 -15.65 46.20
CA THR A 447 11.53 -17.08 46.16
C THR A 447 13.04 -17.24 46.03
N GLU A 448 13.72 -16.37 45.28
CA GLU A 448 15.18 -16.30 45.19
C GLU A 448 15.81 -15.92 46.53
N SER A 449 15.24 -14.93 47.24
CA SER A 449 15.70 -14.55 48.58
C SER A 449 15.55 -15.68 49.60
N ARG A 450 14.42 -16.41 49.55
CA ARG A 450 14.16 -17.60 50.37
C ARG A 450 15.09 -18.77 50.00
N LEU A 451 15.35 -18.98 48.71
CA LEU A 451 16.28 -20.00 48.21
C LEU A 451 17.71 -19.71 48.67
N LYS A 452 18.17 -18.47 48.48
CA LYS A 452 19.49 -18.01 48.91
C LYS A 452 19.70 -18.27 50.40
N LYS A 453 18.76 -17.83 51.26
CA LYS A 453 18.84 -18.11 52.70
C LYS A 453 18.98 -19.62 53.00
N LYS A 454 18.22 -20.49 52.32
CA LYS A 454 18.33 -21.94 52.53
C LYS A 454 19.65 -22.52 52.04
N VAL A 455 20.25 -21.96 50.99
CA VAL A 455 21.60 -22.31 50.52
C VAL A 455 22.66 -21.84 51.53
N ASP A 456 22.52 -20.64 52.07
CA ASP A 456 23.38 -20.11 53.13
C ASP A 456 23.28 -20.99 54.40
N ASP A 457 22.05 -21.31 54.86
CA ASP A 457 21.78 -22.25 55.96
C ASP A 457 22.38 -23.64 55.68
N LEU A 458 22.20 -24.19 54.47
CA LEU A 458 22.80 -25.47 54.07
C LEU A 458 24.34 -25.42 54.12
N SER A 459 24.95 -24.32 53.66
CA SER A 459 26.41 -24.14 53.70
C SER A 459 26.98 -24.07 55.12
N TYR A 460 26.17 -23.69 56.11
CA TYR A 460 26.54 -23.65 57.53
C TYR A 460 26.48 -25.04 58.19
N PHE A 461 25.53 -25.90 57.77
CA PHE A 461 25.33 -27.23 58.34
C PHE A 461 26.07 -28.35 57.60
N ASP A 462 26.15 -28.30 56.26
CA ASP A 462 26.82 -29.32 55.44
C ASP A 462 28.34 -29.06 55.36
N THR A 463 28.99 -29.06 56.53
CA THR A 463 30.44 -28.88 56.68
C THR A 463 31.11 -30.07 57.38
N GLU A 464 32.37 -30.33 57.02
CA GLU A 464 33.23 -31.34 57.66
C GLU A 464 33.83 -30.84 58.99
N TYR A 465 33.39 -29.69 59.50
CA TYR A 465 33.87 -29.16 60.77
C TYR A 465 33.51 -30.11 61.93
N LEU A 466 34.52 -30.47 62.73
CA LEU A 466 34.38 -31.42 63.83
C LEU A 466 33.89 -30.72 65.11
N GLU A 467 32.64 -30.99 65.48
CA GLU A 467 32.04 -30.51 66.73
C GLU A 467 32.07 -31.59 67.81
N LEU A 468 32.28 -31.18 69.06
CA LEU A 468 32.34 -32.08 70.21
C LEU A 468 30.92 -32.55 70.57
N ILE A 469 30.61 -33.81 70.32
CA ILE A 469 29.29 -34.41 70.61
C ILE A 469 29.21 -35.04 72.00
N ALA A 470 30.33 -35.47 72.58
CA ALA A 470 30.41 -35.95 73.95
C ALA A 470 31.83 -35.87 74.52
N GLU A 471 31.92 -35.93 75.85
CA GLU A 471 33.16 -36.00 76.60
C GLU A 471 33.02 -37.06 77.69
N ALA A 472 33.95 -38.02 77.73
CA ALA A 472 34.03 -39.01 78.81
C ALA A 472 35.36 -38.84 79.54
N ARG A 473 35.28 -38.70 80.86
CA ARG A 473 36.43 -38.37 81.70
C ARG A 473 36.42 -39.17 82.99
N MET A 474 37.61 -39.62 83.40
CA MET A 474 37.84 -40.37 84.62
C MET A 474 39.09 -39.83 85.31
N ASP A 475 38.89 -38.99 86.30
CA ASP A 475 39.93 -38.43 87.18
C ASP A 475 39.87 -39.17 88.53
N GLU A 476 40.46 -40.37 88.63
CA GLU A 476 40.39 -41.16 89.87
C GLU A 476 41.70 -41.11 90.66
N VAL A 477 41.63 -40.43 91.82
CA VAL A 477 42.67 -40.44 92.85
C VAL A 477 42.50 -41.68 93.71
N TRP A 478 42.95 -42.82 93.19
CA TRP A 478 42.92 -44.12 93.87
C TRP A 478 43.64 -44.07 95.22
N GLY A 479 42.91 -44.35 96.30
CA GLY A 479 43.48 -44.40 97.64
C GLY A 479 44.43 -45.58 97.81
N PHE A 480 45.43 -45.42 98.68
CA PHE A 480 46.39 -46.49 99.00
C PHE A 480 45.71 -47.76 99.54
N PHE A 481 44.56 -47.62 100.21
CA PHE A 481 43.79 -48.73 100.75
C PHE A 481 42.93 -49.48 99.72
N ASP A 482 42.48 -48.82 98.63
CA ASP A 482 41.65 -49.47 97.60
C ASP A 482 42.42 -50.56 96.85
N ILE A 483 43.74 -50.36 96.71
CA ILE A 483 44.70 -51.29 96.09
C ILE A 483 44.65 -52.67 96.76
N PHE A 484 44.54 -52.73 98.09
CA PHE A 484 44.58 -53.98 98.84
C PHE A 484 43.23 -54.70 98.91
N ARG A 485 42.10 -53.98 98.80
CA ARG A 485 40.77 -54.61 98.92
C ARG A 485 40.26 -55.21 97.61
N ASN A 486 40.65 -54.65 96.47
CA ASN A 486 40.05 -54.92 95.16
C ASN A 486 41.05 -55.48 94.11
N ALA A 487 42.07 -56.24 94.53
CA ALA A 487 43.15 -56.75 93.66
C ALA A 487 42.72 -57.71 92.51
N ARG A 488 41.41 -57.98 92.33
CA ARG A 488 40.82 -58.72 91.21
C ARG A 488 39.80 -57.90 90.38
N SER A 489 39.57 -56.64 90.71
CA SER A 489 38.54 -55.79 90.07
C SER A 489 39.04 -54.36 89.85
N SER A 490 40.23 -54.22 89.25
CA SER A 490 40.84 -52.95 88.84
C SER A 490 40.42 -52.49 87.43
N ARG A 491 39.34 -53.06 86.88
CA ARG A 491 38.71 -52.61 85.63
C ARG A 491 37.49 -51.76 85.93
N LYS A 492 37.35 -50.66 85.21
CA LYS A 492 36.15 -49.83 85.20
C LYS A 492 35.73 -49.60 83.76
N ALA A 493 34.51 -50.02 83.41
CA ALA A 493 33.92 -49.66 82.13
C ALA A 493 33.60 -48.16 82.15
N LEU A 494 34.12 -47.44 81.15
CA LEU A 494 33.70 -46.08 80.81
C LEU A 494 32.86 -46.15 79.55
N GLU A 495 31.69 -45.52 79.55
CA GLU A 495 30.67 -45.75 78.54
C GLU A 495 29.93 -44.45 78.20
N VAL A 496 29.73 -44.23 76.91
CA VAL A 496 28.99 -43.11 76.31
C VAL A 496 27.90 -43.71 75.42
N THR A 497 26.71 -43.87 75.99
CA THR A 497 25.52 -44.35 75.28
C THR A 497 24.73 -43.20 74.65
N ALA A 498 23.90 -43.54 73.65
CA ALA A 498 22.90 -42.65 73.06
C ALA A 498 23.44 -41.35 72.45
N LEU A 499 24.55 -41.43 71.71
CA LEU A 499 25.03 -40.32 70.88
C LEU A 499 24.02 -40.00 69.76
N PRO A 500 23.79 -38.72 69.41
CA PRO A 500 22.80 -38.34 68.40
C PRO A 500 23.19 -38.83 66.99
N CYS A 501 24.49 -38.91 66.70
CA CYS A 501 25.07 -39.29 65.42
C CYS A 501 26.27 -40.23 65.61
N THR A 502 26.81 -40.76 64.50
CA THR A 502 28.03 -41.58 64.49
C THR A 502 29.27 -40.73 64.73
N ILE A 503 30.23 -41.24 65.51
CA ILE A 503 31.48 -40.55 65.84
C ILE A 503 32.38 -40.46 64.59
N ASN A 504 32.92 -39.29 64.24
CA ASN A 504 33.90 -39.16 63.15
C ASN A 504 35.35 -39.19 63.65
N VAL A 505 35.63 -38.69 64.85
CA VAL A 505 36.97 -38.71 65.47
C VAL A 505 36.84 -38.89 66.98
N ILE A 506 37.61 -39.81 67.54
CA ILE A 506 37.87 -39.89 68.98
C ILE A 506 39.25 -39.29 69.24
N ARG A 507 39.36 -38.38 70.22
CA ARG A 507 40.65 -37.89 70.72
C ARG A 507 40.81 -38.31 72.17
N GLU A 508 41.81 -39.13 72.42
CA GLU A 508 42.03 -39.76 73.72
C GLU A 508 43.31 -39.24 74.37
N LEU A 509 43.25 -38.98 75.67
CA LEU A 509 44.37 -38.60 76.52
C LEU A 509 44.35 -39.51 77.75
N SER A 510 45.38 -40.33 77.89
CA SER A 510 45.49 -41.37 78.93
C SER A 510 46.83 -41.27 79.67
N SER A 511 46.80 -41.30 81.00
CA SER A 511 48.00 -41.42 81.83
C SER A 511 47.77 -42.38 83.01
N GLY A 512 48.72 -43.29 83.24
CA GLY A 512 48.67 -44.27 84.34
C GLY A 512 47.78 -45.51 84.10
N ILE A 513 47.28 -45.71 82.88
CA ILE A 513 46.20 -46.67 82.55
C ILE A 513 46.42 -47.34 81.17
N VAL A 514 45.79 -48.50 80.97
CA VAL A 514 45.59 -49.20 79.68
C VAL A 514 44.10 -49.23 79.36
N ILE A 515 43.78 -49.10 78.08
CA ILE A 515 42.43 -49.29 77.55
C ILE A 515 42.32 -50.72 77.01
N LYS A 516 41.27 -51.44 77.39
CA LYS A 516 40.95 -52.79 76.91
C LYS A 516 39.49 -52.81 76.43
N ASN A 517 39.15 -53.82 75.63
CA ASN A 517 37.76 -54.10 75.22
C ASN A 517 37.00 -52.84 74.75
N VAL A 518 37.51 -52.16 73.72
CA VAL A 518 36.81 -51.03 73.11
C VAL A 518 35.65 -51.57 72.28
N GLU A 519 34.43 -51.20 72.64
CA GLU A 519 33.18 -51.58 71.98
C GLU A 519 32.46 -50.33 71.46
N GLY A 520 31.98 -50.37 70.22
CA GLY A 520 31.56 -49.15 69.52
C GLY A 520 32.74 -48.35 68.97
N GLY A 521 32.47 -47.18 68.36
CA GLY A 521 33.47 -46.42 67.61
C GLY A 521 32.88 -45.65 66.43
N LEU A 522 33.66 -45.50 65.36
CA LEU A 522 33.41 -44.52 64.27
C LEU A 522 32.11 -44.71 63.46
N GLU A 523 31.47 -45.86 63.59
CA GLU A 523 30.21 -46.18 62.88
C GLU A 523 29.02 -46.35 63.85
N HIS A 524 29.24 -46.14 65.15
CA HIS A 524 28.30 -46.49 66.21
C HIS A 524 27.80 -45.23 66.94
N LYS A 525 26.55 -45.27 67.43
CA LYS A 525 25.95 -44.24 68.30
C LYS A 525 26.25 -44.46 69.79
N TYR A 526 27.31 -45.20 70.08
CA TYR A 526 27.85 -45.41 71.41
C TYR A 526 29.35 -45.71 71.33
N TRP A 527 30.04 -45.53 72.46
CA TRP A 527 31.40 -45.99 72.68
C TRP A 527 31.55 -46.47 74.12
N ARG A 528 32.32 -47.52 74.32
CA ARG A 528 32.59 -48.13 75.63
C ARG A 528 34.02 -48.66 75.65
N ALA A 529 34.70 -48.59 76.79
CA ALA A 529 35.97 -49.27 76.99
C ALA A 529 36.17 -49.71 78.45
N ASP A 530 36.80 -50.87 78.64
CA ASP A 530 37.28 -51.32 79.96
C ASP A 530 38.64 -50.68 80.25
N ILE A 531 38.68 -49.69 81.14
CA ILE A 531 39.93 -49.05 81.58
C ILE A 531 40.52 -49.89 82.71
N GLU A 532 41.79 -50.29 82.57
CA GLU A 532 42.57 -51.06 83.54
C GLU A 532 43.82 -50.26 83.95
N ARG A 533 44.19 -50.26 85.23
CA ARG A 533 45.30 -49.43 85.76
C ARG A 533 46.69 -50.03 85.48
N LEU A 534 47.67 -49.21 85.08
CA LEU A 534 49.07 -49.62 84.91
C LEU A 534 49.86 -49.57 86.23
N ASN A 535 49.85 -48.41 86.87
CA ASN A 535 50.76 -48.07 87.97
C ASN A 535 50.01 -47.56 89.20
N TYR A 536 50.64 -47.64 90.36
CA TYR A 536 50.09 -47.13 91.64
C TYR A 536 50.00 -45.60 91.75
N SER A 537 50.30 -44.85 90.69
CA SER A 537 50.05 -43.40 90.57
C SER A 537 48.55 -43.09 90.40
N THR A 538 48.20 -41.81 90.39
CA THR A 538 46.91 -41.35 89.83
C THR A 538 46.75 -41.83 88.39
N GLY A 539 45.50 -42.08 87.99
CA GLY A 539 45.15 -42.51 86.63
C GLY A 539 44.08 -41.58 86.06
N ASN A 540 44.43 -40.88 84.99
CA ASN A 540 43.55 -39.92 84.33
C ASN A 540 43.22 -40.41 82.91
N TYR A 541 41.94 -40.47 82.57
CA TYR A 541 41.46 -40.70 81.21
C TYR A 541 40.55 -39.56 80.75
N HIS A 542 40.69 -39.18 79.49
CA HIS A 542 39.83 -38.21 78.83
C HIS A 542 39.67 -38.58 77.36
N ALA A 543 38.48 -39.04 76.97
CA ALA A 543 38.08 -39.19 75.57
C ALA A 543 37.11 -38.06 75.17
N LYS A 544 37.42 -37.39 74.06
CA LYS A 544 36.54 -36.42 73.41
C LYS A 544 36.04 -37.01 72.10
N PHE A 545 34.72 -37.05 71.95
CA PHE A 545 34.03 -37.63 70.80
C PHE A 545 33.56 -36.50 69.89
N TYR A 546 34.03 -36.51 68.65
CA TYR A 546 33.67 -35.51 67.66
C TYR A 546 32.90 -36.15 66.51
N ALA A 547 31.91 -35.45 65.99
CA ALA A 547 31.30 -35.75 64.70
C ALA A 547 31.42 -34.53 63.78
N THR A 548 31.32 -34.74 62.47
CA THR A 548 31.15 -33.61 61.55
C THR A 548 29.79 -32.97 61.77
N ARG A 549 29.71 -31.64 61.64
CA ARG A 549 28.44 -30.91 61.71
C ARG A 549 27.39 -31.47 60.73
N ARG A 550 27.83 -31.88 59.54
CA ARG A 550 27.02 -32.62 58.55
C ARG A 550 26.35 -33.87 59.14
N ASN A 551 27.08 -34.68 59.91
CA ASN A 551 26.56 -35.90 60.54
C ASN A 551 25.65 -35.60 61.73
N ILE A 552 25.92 -34.52 62.49
CA ILE A 552 25.04 -34.05 63.59
C ILE A 552 23.68 -33.59 63.05
N HIS A 553 23.66 -32.93 61.88
CA HIS A 553 22.47 -32.34 61.29
C HIS A 553 21.96 -33.06 60.03
N GLN A 554 22.30 -34.34 59.82
CA GLN A 554 22.04 -35.06 58.57
C GLN A 554 20.58 -34.98 58.09
N GLU A 555 19.59 -35.15 58.98
CA GLU A 555 18.17 -35.02 58.64
C GLU A 555 17.79 -33.59 58.25
N GLY A 556 18.40 -32.58 58.87
CA GLY A 556 18.22 -31.16 58.54
C GLY A 556 18.84 -30.80 57.18
N VAL A 557 20.02 -31.34 56.89
CA VAL A 557 20.72 -31.22 55.60
C VAL A 557 19.89 -31.83 54.46
N GLU A 558 19.41 -33.06 54.61
CA GLU A 558 18.56 -33.72 53.60
C GLU A 558 17.12 -33.18 53.54
N ARG A 559 16.66 -32.46 54.56
CA ARG A 559 15.46 -31.63 54.47
C ARG A 559 15.72 -30.35 53.66
N LEU A 560 16.78 -29.61 53.98
CA LEU A 560 17.18 -28.38 53.26
C LEU A 560 17.42 -28.63 51.77
N LYS A 561 18.12 -29.71 51.40
CA LYS A 561 18.34 -30.10 49.98
C LYS A 561 17.03 -30.30 49.21
N ARG A 562 16.05 -30.99 49.80
CA ARG A 562 14.71 -31.15 49.21
C ARG A 562 13.98 -29.82 49.09
N GLU A 563 13.99 -29.00 50.15
CA GLU A 563 13.36 -27.67 50.12
C GLU A 563 13.99 -26.71 49.10
N ILE A 564 15.31 -26.79 48.89
CA ILE A 564 16.07 -26.07 47.86
C ILE A 564 15.64 -26.52 46.46
N SER A 565 15.55 -27.84 46.23
CA SER A 565 15.09 -28.40 44.96
C SER A 565 13.68 -27.94 44.60
N THR A 566 12.73 -28.02 45.55
CA THR A 566 11.35 -27.53 45.36
C THR A 566 11.28 -26.03 45.10
N ALA A 567 12.07 -25.21 45.81
CA ALA A 567 12.13 -23.77 45.58
C ALA A 567 12.73 -23.41 44.20
N HIS A 568 13.71 -24.17 43.73
CA HIS A 568 14.29 -24.00 42.40
C HIS A 568 13.32 -24.41 41.28
N GLU A 569 12.53 -25.47 41.47
CA GLU A 569 11.44 -25.85 40.55
C GLU A 569 10.36 -24.75 40.48
N ALA A 570 9.99 -24.17 41.63
CA ALA A 570 9.05 -23.04 41.69
C ALA A 570 9.58 -21.81 40.94
N LEU A 571 10.84 -21.41 41.16
CA LEU A 571 11.51 -20.33 40.42
C LEU A 571 11.48 -20.55 38.90
N ASN A 572 11.73 -21.78 38.44
CA ASN A 572 11.69 -22.09 37.01
C ASN A 572 10.26 -22.02 36.44
N LYS A 573 9.22 -22.42 37.19
CA LYS A 573 7.81 -22.25 36.79
C LYS A 573 7.41 -20.77 36.72
N ILE A 574 7.80 -19.97 37.71
CA ILE A 574 7.59 -18.51 37.75
C ILE A 574 8.27 -17.85 36.54
N ARG A 575 9.54 -18.18 36.28
CA ARG A 575 10.31 -17.65 35.13
C ARG A 575 9.69 -18.03 33.78
N ALA A 576 9.20 -19.27 33.63
CA ALA A 576 8.51 -19.72 32.42
C ALA A 576 7.20 -18.94 32.19
N ARG A 577 6.42 -18.69 33.25
CA ARG A 577 5.19 -17.88 33.19
C ARG A 577 5.48 -16.43 32.79
N SER A 578 6.44 -15.77 33.42
CA SER A 578 6.86 -14.40 33.08
C SER A 578 7.35 -14.32 31.61
N LEU A 579 8.16 -15.28 31.16
CA LEU A 579 8.60 -15.33 29.76
C LEU A 579 7.43 -15.51 28.78
N SER A 580 6.46 -16.37 29.10
CA SER A 580 5.27 -16.58 28.27
C SER A 580 4.41 -15.31 28.16
N LEU A 581 4.21 -14.59 29.27
CA LEU A 581 3.48 -13.31 29.28
C LEU A 581 4.21 -12.25 28.44
N LYS A 582 5.53 -12.11 28.61
CA LYS A 582 6.35 -11.18 27.81
C LYS A 582 6.34 -11.51 26.32
N GLN A 583 6.37 -12.79 25.95
CA GLN A 583 6.21 -13.22 24.55
C GLN A 583 4.82 -12.89 23.98
N ALA A 584 3.74 -13.05 24.77
CA ALA A 584 2.39 -12.68 24.35
C ALA A 584 2.26 -11.17 24.12
N THR A 585 2.79 -10.33 25.02
CA THR A 585 2.82 -8.87 24.86
C THR A 585 3.66 -8.44 23.66
N TYR A 586 4.83 -9.07 23.44
CA TYR A 586 5.66 -8.76 22.26
C TYR A 586 4.96 -9.12 20.94
N ARG A 587 4.20 -10.23 20.88
CA ARG A 587 3.36 -10.56 19.72
C ARG A 587 2.24 -9.53 19.49
N LYS A 588 1.59 -9.04 20.55
CA LYS A 588 0.59 -7.95 20.46
C LYS A 588 1.23 -6.68 19.87
N LEU A 589 2.41 -6.28 20.37
CA LEU A 589 3.14 -5.12 19.85
C LEU A 589 3.59 -5.27 18.38
N LEU A 590 4.07 -6.46 17.98
CA LEU A 590 4.42 -6.74 16.59
C LEU A 590 3.22 -6.63 15.64
N LYS A 591 2.02 -7.07 16.05
CA LYS A 591 0.79 -6.89 15.26
C LYS A 591 0.47 -5.41 15.03
N ILE A 592 0.49 -4.61 16.11
CA ILE A 592 0.24 -3.15 16.04
C ILE A 592 1.27 -2.47 15.13
N TYR A 593 2.56 -2.80 15.28
CA TYR A 593 3.63 -2.24 14.45
C TYR A 593 3.51 -2.67 12.97
N GLY A 594 3.09 -3.91 12.71
CA GLY A 594 2.83 -4.42 11.36
C GLY A 594 1.66 -3.71 10.65
N ALA A 595 0.63 -3.30 11.41
CA ALA A 595 -0.45 -2.46 10.90
C ALA A 595 0.02 -1.02 10.65
N LEU A 596 0.78 -0.43 11.59
CA LEU A 596 1.33 0.92 11.51
C LEU A 596 2.22 1.10 10.26
N MET A 597 3.13 0.15 10.01
CA MET A 597 4.00 0.12 8.83
C MET A 597 3.25 -0.04 7.49
N ARG A 598 1.97 -0.44 7.48
CA ARG A 598 1.10 -0.48 6.29
C ARG A 598 0.24 0.80 6.15
N ALA A 599 -0.19 1.38 7.27
CA ALA A 599 -0.82 2.70 7.30
C ALA A 599 0.13 3.80 6.77
N GLU A 600 1.42 3.77 7.14
CA GLU A 600 2.42 4.74 6.66
C GLU A 600 2.78 4.62 5.16
N GLN A 601 2.38 3.54 4.47
CA GLN A 601 2.65 3.42 3.02
C GLN A 601 1.83 4.45 2.24
N GLN A 602 2.51 5.32 1.49
CA GLN A 602 1.85 6.38 0.70
C GLN A 602 1.10 5.87 -0.53
N SER A 603 1.38 4.64 -0.97
CA SER A 603 0.65 3.95 -2.03
C SER A 603 0.14 2.59 -1.54
N LEU A 604 -0.98 2.15 -2.10
CA LEU A 604 -1.56 0.82 -1.89
C LEU A 604 -1.43 -0.01 -3.17
N HIS A 605 -1.20 -1.31 -2.99
CA HIS A 605 -1.44 -2.28 -4.06
C HIS A 605 -2.95 -2.38 -4.32
N LEU A 606 -3.34 -2.57 -5.58
CA LEU A 606 -4.72 -2.59 -6.04
C LEU A 606 -5.65 -3.53 -5.22
N SER A 607 -5.14 -4.71 -4.84
CA SER A 607 -5.87 -5.67 -4.01
C SER A 607 -6.13 -5.19 -2.58
N LEU A 608 -5.17 -4.47 -1.97
CA LEU A 608 -5.29 -3.94 -0.60
C LEU A 608 -6.20 -2.71 -0.56
N PHE A 609 -6.17 -1.87 -1.61
CA PHE A 609 -7.15 -0.80 -1.79
C PHE A 609 -8.58 -1.37 -1.90
N LYS A 610 -8.77 -2.39 -2.76
CA LYS A 610 -10.09 -3.04 -2.91
C LYS A 610 -10.60 -3.56 -1.57
N ALA A 611 -9.79 -4.36 -0.86
CA ALA A 611 -10.18 -4.94 0.43
C ALA A 611 -10.56 -3.87 1.48
N ALA A 612 -9.84 -2.75 1.54
CA ALA A 612 -10.19 -1.64 2.44
C ALA A 612 -11.52 -0.96 2.05
N ALA A 613 -11.77 -0.77 0.76
CA ALA A 613 -13.00 -0.15 0.28
C ALA A 613 -14.23 -1.07 0.42
N ASP A 614 -14.09 -2.37 0.14
CA ASP A 614 -15.16 -3.37 0.31
C ASP A 614 -15.61 -3.48 1.77
N ALA A 615 -14.66 -3.43 2.71
CA ALA A 615 -14.93 -3.42 4.14
C ALA A 615 -15.43 -2.06 4.68
N GLY A 616 -15.65 -1.06 3.81
CA GLY A 616 -16.15 0.26 4.19
C GLY A 616 -15.23 1.01 5.17
N VAL A 617 -13.95 0.63 5.23
CA VAL A 617 -12.95 1.06 6.23
C VAL A 617 -12.87 2.58 6.34
N TYR A 618 -12.94 3.22 5.18
CA TYR A 618 -12.73 4.64 4.97
C TYR A 618 -14.03 5.46 4.90
N GLU A 619 -15.21 4.83 5.00
CA GLU A 619 -16.50 5.52 5.01
C GLU A 619 -16.83 6.10 6.41
N GLY A 620 -17.83 6.99 6.50
CA GLY A 620 -18.45 7.35 7.80
C GLY A 620 -17.67 8.29 8.73
N GLY A 621 -16.75 9.11 8.22
CA GLY A 621 -16.08 10.17 9.00
C GLY A 621 -15.25 9.60 10.15
N ILE A 622 -15.31 10.20 11.35
CA ILE A 622 -14.45 9.84 12.51
C ILE A 622 -14.51 8.34 12.87
N SER A 623 -15.63 7.65 12.59
CA SER A 623 -15.79 6.20 12.80
C SER A 623 -14.89 5.31 11.92
N CYS A 624 -14.19 5.87 10.93
CA CYS A 624 -13.21 5.14 10.13
C CYS A 624 -12.02 4.65 10.97
N VAL A 625 -11.51 5.44 11.92
CA VAL A 625 -10.18 5.20 12.54
C VAL A 625 -10.10 3.83 13.21
N GLU A 626 -11.16 3.42 13.90
CA GLU A 626 -11.25 2.10 14.55
C GLU A 626 -11.36 0.96 13.53
N ARG A 627 -12.12 1.16 12.44
CA ARG A 627 -12.23 0.19 11.33
C ARG A 627 -10.92 0.04 10.55
N VAL A 628 -10.20 1.13 10.33
CA VAL A 628 -8.88 1.13 9.67
C VAL A 628 -7.84 0.42 10.54
N ALA A 629 -7.85 0.68 11.85
CA ALA A 629 -6.98 -0.01 12.81
C ALA A 629 -7.28 -1.53 12.88
N ALA A 630 -8.56 -1.92 12.88
CA ALA A 630 -8.98 -3.32 12.85
C ALA A 630 -8.55 -3.99 11.53
N PHE A 631 -8.93 -3.42 10.39
CA PHE A 631 -8.63 -3.95 9.05
C PHE A 631 -7.13 -4.16 8.80
N TYR A 632 -6.28 -3.17 9.10
CA TYR A 632 -4.83 -3.35 8.95
C TYR A 632 -4.25 -4.36 9.95
N THR A 633 -4.93 -4.68 11.05
CA THR A 633 -4.52 -5.74 11.99
C THR A 633 -4.97 -7.11 11.48
N GLU A 634 -6.22 -7.27 11.07
CA GLU A 634 -6.77 -8.54 10.55
C GLU A 634 -6.07 -8.96 9.25
N TYR A 635 -5.86 -8.04 8.31
CA TYR A 635 -5.15 -8.33 7.06
C TYR A 635 -3.67 -8.72 7.31
N VAL A 636 -3.05 -8.32 8.43
CA VAL A 636 -1.71 -8.80 8.83
C VAL A 636 -1.73 -10.27 9.25
N GLU A 637 -2.86 -10.79 9.75
CA GLU A 637 -3.01 -12.19 10.16
C GLU A 637 -3.35 -13.13 8.99
N GLU A 638 -4.00 -12.63 7.94
CA GLU A 638 -4.28 -13.40 6.72
C GLU A 638 -3.14 -13.38 5.68
N SER A 639 -2.18 -12.44 5.80
CA SER A 639 -1.08 -12.25 4.84
C SER A 639 0.32 -12.54 5.40
N GLY A 640 0.42 -13.39 6.43
CA GLY A 640 1.67 -13.79 7.10
C GLY A 640 1.81 -15.30 7.27
#